data_AF-A0A022XF76-F1
#
_entry.id   AF-A0A022XF76-F1
#
_cell.length_a   1.000
_cell.length_b   1.000
_cell.length_c   1.000
_cell.angle_alpha   90.00
_cell.angle_beta   90.00
_cell.angle_gamma   90.00
#
_symmetry.space_group_name_H-M   'P 1'
#
loop_
_entity.id
_entity.type
_entity.pdbx_description
1 polymer ?
#
loop_
_entity_poly.entity_id
_entity_poly.type
_entity_poly.pdbx_seq_one_letter_code
_entity_poly.pdbx_strand_id
1 'polypeptide(L)'
;MRQEMESKDADIADLQEQLRSTESKQAEEAANLREEINELEYTIREKDRRIEEKEEEIDNLQSKHADENANMADLETELEDARNKIEDLQDSLERARTETENAETACEQALQEKEQAVEDLRELQDEMANKSISASGLTRQLEERANKLESELTTFRQQYATLQEKLDDKAQFEHRLQEQIKDLRQEHSSTERELIFLQKEHANCQGNIEDKMHSENRLQERIEDLKQELSSAKSDLQHELEQARNEKAIAIRDQKSTLARLQALEDELQQKGETKTLLQTRHDALTNESKALQGDLDRAKRAIAQLEEDAAAERQESLNTLEEMRHRHKDEIDRLNLQITTLRREVDKKDSLFNSDLDKWENIKRSLELERDRALQQAEAHKRTVDSLQQMETTKSGREKRLQDIIDSEKQRRLRQEELLTRQIKELNDDISSRREASETQRSELLSLKEQLRVSRREEQTLKEKLQGLEDEIIVLQASLEEEQQYALAQRKAGSLDTGSHLQSIAQEKQALGEQLSATKSELNELRVTLSEVEAERDGLQDELAQYDHIGDAIRVDHEKLELKKAKLRLERDVIRLNTEKSSLQEAKDALQNEVDNELVRAAAEEERLAAEISRLQDKLYMADDKKDRELLSYRSKTTRLEARLKDLEALLHNSVPSEPVSPPEHADASIFRQCLAETRERERIILQRESNLKSSIRLLKSRITDLEKENHDLQIAKYEGSSPIPSSPASRLQEELRNLRAQNIEAHKALKELKAKNRELEQQRYSANEESQNFSEVLDLSTLDPESIAAKLSKREARIHELEVDLQRIRGERSTALKNLNAADRRIRLLQDRHPKAIQDMLKQLEKQKSRHDRELEVLRMELLWNQVRLIRAEQFRRDLAWYKEVSQYREQERIRTTCAQIERQMIANMGIVVSEATEQLSPIQKFRAGISVALFIARAKRVTIEWKKNSQIGDLVKRAKKDQHRKHGRVLQR
;
A
#
# COMPACT_ATOMS: atom_id res chain seq x y z
N MET A 1 -43.61 -2.13 46.46
CA MET A 1 -44.60 -2.79 45.58
C MET A 1 -45.41 -1.79 44.76
N ARG A 2 -46.46 -1.08 45.25
CA ARG A 2 -47.22 -0.14 44.38
C ARG A 2 -46.36 1.02 43.84
N GLN A 3 -45.59 1.68 44.70
CA GLN A 3 -44.67 2.76 44.27
C GLN A 3 -43.56 2.28 43.32
N GLU A 4 -43.08 1.04 43.48
CA GLU A 4 -42.08 0.43 42.58
C GLU A 4 -42.68 0.00 41.24
N MET A 5 -43.97 -0.32 41.20
CA MET A 5 -44.69 -0.56 39.95
C MET A 5 -44.94 0.77 39.23
N GLU A 6 -45.36 1.81 39.95
CA GLU A 6 -45.53 3.15 39.39
C GLU A 6 -44.21 3.73 38.86
N SER A 7 -43.06 3.50 39.52
CA SER A 7 -41.76 3.92 38.98
C SER A 7 -41.38 3.13 37.73
N LYS A 8 -41.62 1.81 37.71
CA LYS A 8 -41.33 0.99 36.53
C LYS A 8 -42.26 1.31 35.36
N ASP A 9 -43.52 1.63 35.63
CA ASP A 9 -44.48 2.08 34.62
C ASP A 9 -44.07 3.46 34.05
N ALA A 10 -43.51 4.35 34.88
CA ALA A 10 -42.91 5.60 34.41
C ALA A 10 -41.64 5.37 33.58
N ASP A 11 -40.73 4.49 34.03
CA ASP A 11 -39.53 4.12 33.27
C ASP A 11 -39.88 3.47 31.92
N ILE A 12 -40.94 2.65 31.87
CA ILE A 12 -41.45 2.05 30.64
C ILE A 12 -42.05 3.13 29.73
N ALA A 13 -42.77 4.11 30.26
CA ALA A 13 -43.31 5.22 29.48
C ALA A 13 -42.19 6.09 28.88
N ASP A 14 -41.16 6.39 29.66
CA ASP A 14 -39.98 7.15 29.22
C ASP A 14 -39.20 6.38 28.15
N LEU A 15 -39.01 5.07 28.31
CA LEU A 15 -38.38 4.22 27.30
C LEU A 15 -39.22 4.12 26.02
N GLN A 16 -40.55 4.06 26.14
CA GLN A 16 -41.46 4.08 24.98
C GLN A 16 -41.43 5.44 24.25
N GLU A 17 -41.31 6.54 24.98
CA GLU A 17 -41.17 7.88 24.39
C GLU A 17 -39.80 8.07 23.72
N GLN A 18 -38.73 7.56 24.33
CA GLN A 18 -37.41 7.51 23.72
C GLN A 18 -37.42 6.69 22.44
N LEU A 19 -38.03 5.49 22.47
CA LEU A 19 -38.16 4.62 21.29
C LEU A 19 -38.90 5.34 20.15
N ARG A 20 -40.04 5.97 20.46
CA ARG A 20 -40.81 6.76 19.48
C ARG A 20 -40.01 7.94 18.93
N SER A 21 -39.23 8.61 19.77
CA SER A 21 -38.38 9.73 19.34
C SER A 21 -37.25 9.26 18.42
N THR A 22 -36.66 8.09 18.68
CA THR A 22 -35.63 7.49 17.83
C THR A 22 -36.22 6.98 16.52
N GLU A 23 -37.41 6.38 16.54
CA GLU A 23 -38.14 5.95 15.35
C GLU A 23 -38.52 7.15 14.46
N SER A 24 -38.96 8.26 15.07
CA SER A 24 -39.27 9.50 14.34
C SER A 24 -38.03 10.09 13.67
N LYS A 25 -36.89 10.14 14.37
CA LYS A 25 -35.62 10.63 13.81
C LYS A 25 -35.12 9.73 12.67
N GLN A 26 -35.21 8.42 12.85
CA GLN A 26 -34.87 7.45 11.79
C GLN A 26 -35.80 7.59 10.58
N ALA A 27 -37.08 7.88 10.78
CA ALA A 27 -38.03 8.12 9.69
C ALA A 27 -37.72 9.42 8.94
N GLU A 28 -37.34 10.50 9.64
CA GLU A 28 -36.89 11.76 9.04
C GLU A 28 -35.58 11.58 8.27
N GLU A 29 -34.60 10.88 8.84
CA GLU A 29 -33.34 10.55 8.15
C GLU A 29 -33.58 9.70 6.90
N ALA A 30 -34.46 8.70 6.99
CA ALA A 30 -34.83 7.87 5.84
C ALA A 30 -35.60 8.67 4.77
N ALA A 31 -36.40 9.67 5.15
CA ALA A 31 -37.06 10.57 4.21
C ALA A 31 -36.06 11.49 3.49
N ASN A 32 -35.12 12.08 4.23
CA ASN A 32 -34.06 12.93 3.66
C ASN A 32 -33.18 12.14 2.69
N LEU A 33 -32.76 10.93 3.04
CA LEU A 33 -31.98 10.07 2.14
C LEU A 33 -32.76 9.70 0.88
N ARG A 34 -34.08 9.49 0.97
CA ARG A 34 -34.92 9.26 -0.21
C ARG A 34 -35.01 10.50 -1.10
N GLU A 35 -35.10 11.69 -0.52
CA GLU A 35 -35.07 12.95 -1.27
C GLU A 35 -33.72 13.14 -1.97
N GLU A 36 -32.60 12.91 -1.28
CA GLU A 36 -31.25 12.96 -1.86
C GLU A 36 -31.08 11.94 -3.01
N ILE A 37 -31.56 10.71 -2.83
CA ILE A 37 -31.55 9.70 -3.90
C ILE A 37 -32.35 10.18 -5.12
N ASN A 38 -33.55 10.76 -4.90
CA ASN A 38 -34.38 11.26 -5.99
C ASN A 38 -33.72 12.45 -6.73
N GLU A 39 -33.04 13.34 -6.01
CA GLU A 39 -32.27 14.43 -6.61
C GLU A 39 -31.10 13.89 -7.45
N LEU A 40 -30.35 12.93 -6.89
CA LEU A 40 -29.25 12.28 -7.62
C LEU A 40 -29.76 11.55 -8.87
N GLU A 41 -30.86 10.81 -8.78
CA GLU A 41 -31.50 10.18 -9.94
C GLU A 41 -31.90 11.20 -11.01
N TYR A 42 -32.43 12.37 -10.61
CA TYR A 42 -32.74 13.44 -11.55
C TYR A 42 -31.48 13.96 -12.25
N THR A 43 -30.39 14.19 -11.49
CA THR A 43 -29.12 14.63 -12.09
C THR A 43 -28.50 13.59 -13.03
N ILE A 44 -28.68 12.30 -12.75
CA ILE A 44 -28.24 11.21 -13.62
C ILE A 44 -29.04 11.23 -14.93
N ARG A 45 -30.38 11.29 -14.86
CA ARG A 45 -31.23 11.37 -16.06
C ARG A 45 -30.91 12.60 -16.92
N GLU A 46 -30.58 13.73 -16.30
CA GLU A 46 -30.19 14.94 -17.04
C GLU A 46 -28.81 14.80 -17.69
N LYS A 47 -27.87 14.11 -17.04
CA LYS A 47 -26.56 13.78 -17.63
C LYS A 47 -26.70 12.79 -18.79
N ASP A 48 -27.53 11.76 -18.64
CA ASP A 48 -27.81 10.79 -19.71
C ASP A 48 -28.38 11.48 -20.94
N ARG A 49 -29.34 12.41 -20.76
CA ARG A 49 -29.86 13.22 -21.87
C ARG A 49 -28.79 14.07 -22.55
N ARG A 50 -27.86 14.64 -21.79
CA ARG A 50 -26.73 15.41 -22.36
C ARG A 50 -25.74 14.52 -23.09
N ILE A 51 -25.58 13.26 -22.67
CA ILE A 51 -24.76 12.28 -23.37
C ILE A 51 -25.42 11.93 -24.70
N GLU A 52 -26.72 11.64 -24.72
CA GLU A 52 -27.47 11.39 -25.97
C GLU A 52 -27.37 12.58 -26.95
N GLU A 53 -27.55 13.82 -26.47
CA GLU A 53 -27.36 15.04 -27.28
C GLU A 53 -25.93 15.13 -27.87
N LYS A 54 -24.91 14.67 -27.14
CA LYS A 54 -23.51 14.67 -27.60
C LYS A 54 -23.20 13.51 -28.53
N GLU A 55 -23.82 12.35 -28.33
CA GLU A 55 -23.75 11.21 -29.25
C GLU A 55 -24.38 11.57 -30.60
N GLU A 56 -25.53 12.24 -30.61
CA GLU A 56 -26.14 12.77 -31.84
C GLU A 56 -25.24 13.81 -32.53
N GLU A 57 -24.55 14.68 -31.79
CA GLU A 57 -23.56 15.62 -32.36
C GLU A 57 -22.37 14.87 -32.99
N ILE A 58 -21.88 13.82 -32.34
CA ILE A 58 -20.78 12.99 -32.85
C ILE A 58 -21.21 12.27 -34.13
N ASP A 59 -22.39 11.66 -34.16
CA ASP A 59 -22.91 10.98 -35.35
C ASP A 59 -23.06 11.95 -36.54
N ASN A 60 -23.54 13.17 -36.26
CA ASN A 60 -23.63 14.22 -37.27
C ASN A 60 -22.26 14.65 -37.80
N LEU A 61 -21.23 14.73 -36.94
CA LEU A 61 -19.87 15.05 -37.35
C LEU A 61 -19.22 13.90 -38.12
N GLN A 62 -19.47 12.65 -37.73
CA GLN A 62 -19.01 11.45 -38.45
C GLN A 62 -19.64 11.36 -39.85
N SER A 63 -20.94 11.64 -39.97
CA SER A 63 -21.64 11.71 -41.25
C SER A 63 -21.04 12.78 -42.18
N LYS A 64 -20.80 13.99 -41.65
CA LYS A 64 -20.12 15.06 -42.42
C LYS A 64 -18.70 14.67 -42.83
N HIS A 65 -17.96 14.00 -41.95
CA HIS A 65 -16.62 13.52 -42.29
C HIS A 65 -16.67 12.43 -43.37
N ALA A 66 -17.70 11.58 -43.38
CA ALA A 66 -17.90 10.60 -44.44
C ALA A 66 -18.21 11.29 -45.79
N ASP A 67 -19.05 12.32 -45.79
CA ASP A 67 -19.34 13.13 -46.97
C ASP A 67 -18.09 13.90 -47.47
N GLU A 68 -17.29 14.47 -46.56
CA GLU A 68 -16.03 15.14 -46.91
C GLU A 68 -14.99 14.16 -47.47
N ASN A 69 -14.92 12.94 -46.93
CA ASN A 69 -14.05 11.89 -47.48
C ASN A 69 -14.51 11.43 -48.86
N ALA A 70 -15.82 11.32 -49.11
CA ALA A 70 -16.35 11.01 -50.44
C ALA A 70 -15.99 12.10 -51.44
N ASN A 71 -16.17 13.37 -51.07
CA ASN A 71 -15.76 14.51 -51.91
C ASN A 71 -14.24 14.54 -52.16
N MET A 72 -13.43 14.19 -51.16
CA MET A 72 -11.98 14.07 -51.31
C MET A 72 -11.59 12.95 -52.26
N ALA A 73 -12.24 11.79 -52.18
CA ALA A 73 -12.02 10.68 -53.11
C ALA A 73 -12.41 11.07 -54.54
N ASP A 74 -13.52 11.77 -54.73
CA ASP A 74 -13.93 12.30 -56.04
C ASP A 74 -12.87 13.29 -56.59
N LEU A 75 -12.38 14.22 -55.76
CA LEU A 75 -11.31 15.15 -56.13
C LEU A 75 -9.98 14.43 -56.46
N GLU A 76 -9.66 13.36 -55.75
CA GLU A 76 -8.49 12.52 -56.05
C GLU A 76 -8.65 11.85 -57.42
N THR A 77 -9.84 11.33 -57.75
CA THR A 77 -10.07 10.75 -59.08
C THR A 77 -10.01 11.80 -60.19
N GLU A 78 -10.54 13.01 -59.95
CA GLU A 78 -10.44 14.11 -60.91
C GLU A 78 -8.99 14.58 -61.12
N LEU A 79 -8.17 14.57 -60.06
CA LEU A 79 -6.75 14.86 -60.14
C LEU A 79 -5.97 13.78 -60.90
N GLU A 80 -6.32 12.51 -60.72
CA GLU A 80 -5.71 11.40 -61.44
C GLU A 80 -6.08 11.47 -62.94
N ASP A 81 -7.34 11.77 -63.27
CA ASP A 81 -7.78 11.99 -64.64
C ASP A 81 -7.09 13.20 -65.29
N ALA A 82 -6.89 14.29 -64.54
CA ALA A 82 -6.15 15.45 -65.01
C ALA A 82 -4.67 15.15 -65.25
N ARG A 83 -4.04 14.30 -64.41
CA ARG A 83 -2.66 13.83 -64.61
C ARG A 83 -2.55 12.98 -65.87
N ASN A 84 -3.44 12.02 -66.05
CA ASN A 84 -3.49 11.20 -67.27
C ASN A 84 -3.66 12.07 -68.51
N LYS A 85 -4.48 13.12 -68.44
CA LYS A 85 -4.65 14.09 -69.53
C LYS A 85 -3.37 14.86 -69.84
N ILE A 86 -2.61 15.23 -68.81
CA ILE A 86 -1.33 15.94 -68.97
C ILE A 86 -0.28 15.02 -69.58
N GLU A 87 -0.24 13.75 -69.17
CA GLU A 87 0.64 12.73 -69.74
C GLU A 87 0.32 12.50 -71.22
N ASP A 88 -0.96 12.31 -71.58
CA ASP A 88 -1.40 12.22 -72.98
C ASP A 88 -0.98 13.45 -73.82
N LEU A 89 -1.09 14.64 -73.22
CA LEU A 89 -0.69 15.89 -73.87
C LEU A 89 0.84 15.99 -74.02
N GLN A 90 1.61 15.56 -73.02
CA GLN A 90 3.07 15.49 -73.08
C GLN A 90 3.53 14.54 -74.19
N ASP A 91 2.96 13.34 -74.26
CA ASP A 91 3.24 12.36 -75.31
C ASP A 91 2.87 12.90 -76.70
N SER A 92 1.75 13.63 -76.80
CA SER A 92 1.35 14.26 -78.07
C SER A 92 2.31 15.38 -78.49
N LEU A 93 2.87 16.11 -77.52
CA LEU A 93 3.81 17.19 -77.75
C LEU A 93 5.20 16.66 -78.09
N GLU A 94 5.63 15.56 -77.48
CA GLU A 94 6.84 14.84 -77.88
C GLU A 94 6.71 14.26 -79.29
N ARG A 95 5.58 13.63 -79.63
CA ARG A 95 5.30 13.18 -81.00
C ARG A 95 5.36 14.33 -82.01
N ALA A 96 4.71 15.45 -81.72
CA ALA A 96 4.77 16.64 -82.57
C ALA A 96 6.21 17.20 -82.71
N ARG A 97 7.01 17.19 -81.64
CA ARG A 97 8.43 17.59 -81.70
C ARG A 97 9.25 16.68 -82.61
N THR A 98 9.08 15.37 -82.47
CA THR A 98 9.77 14.41 -83.35
C THR A 98 9.32 14.54 -84.81
N GLU A 99 8.06 14.85 -85.07
CA GLU A 99 7.56 15.15 -86.42
C GLU A 99 8.17 16.45 -86.98
N THR A 100 8.34 17.49 -86.16
CA THR A 100 9.02 18.71 -86.59
C THR A 100 10.51 18.50 -86.85
N GLU A 101 11.21 17.73 -86.02
CA GLU A 101 12.63 17.39 -86.25
C GLU A 101 12.80 16.54 -87.53
N ASN A 102 11.90 15.59 -87.78
CA ASN A 102 11.89 14.82 -89.02
C ASN A 102 11.56 15.70 -90.25
N ALA A 103 10.70 16.72 -90.10
CA ALA A 103 10.42 17.67 -91.17
C ALA A 103 11.58 18.63 -91.43
N GLU A 104 12.29 19.07 -90.38
CA GLU A 104 13.49 19.90 -90.48
C GLU A 104 14.61 19.15 -91.20
N THR A 105 14.88 17.91 -90.82
CA THR A 105 15.89 17.07 -91.50
C THR A 105 15.52 16.76 -92.96
N ALA A 106 14.23 16.59 -93.27
CA ALA A 106 13.75 16.45 -94.66
C ALA A 106 13.92 17.77 -95.46
N CYS A 107 13.68 18.92 -94.84
CA CYS A 107 13.92 20.24 -95.45
C CYS A 107 15.42 20.49 -95.69
N GLU A 108 16.30 20.09 -94.78
CA GLU A 108 17.75 20.17 -94.95
C GLU A 108 18.23 19.30 -96.11
N GLN A 109 17.71 18.07 -96.23
CA GLN A 109 17.99 17.20 -97.38
C GLN A 109 17.49 17.82 -98.70
N ALA A 110 16.28 18.38 -98.72
CA ALA A 110 15.74 19.05 -99.90
C ALA A 110 16.52 20.33 -100.28
N LEU A 111 17.08 21.05 -99.30
CA LEU A 111 17.97 22.18 -99.53
C LEU A 111 19.30 21.74 -100.14
N GLN A 112 19.90 20.65 -99.65
CA GLN A 112 21.12 20.08 -100.21
C GLN A 112 20.91 19.57 -101.65
N GLU A 113 19.79 18.90 -101.94
CA GLU A 113 19.43 18.47 -103.30
C GLU A 113 19.19 19.68 -104.24
N LYS A 114 18.57 20.74 -103.73
CA LYS A 114 18.38 21.99 -104.48
C LYS A 114 19.72 22.67 -104.78
N GLU A 115 20.66 22.70 -103.83
CA GLU A 115 22.00 23.27 -104.04
C GLU A 115 22.79 22.49 -105.09
N GLN A 116 22.72 21.15 -105.07
CA GLN A 116 23.29 20.30 -106.11
C GLN A 116 22.66 20.55 -107.49
N ALA A 117 21.33 20.67 -107.57
CA ALA A 117 20.66 21.00 -108.84
C ALA A 117 21.00 22.40 -109.38
N VAL A 118 21.32 23.36 -108.49
CA VAL A 118 21.78 24.69 -108.88
C VAL A 118 23.22 24.65 -109.40
N GLU A 119 24.08 23.79 -108.86
CA GLU A 119 25.41 23.52 -109.39
C GLU A 119 25.34 22.85 -110.78
N ASP A 120 24.48 21.84 -110.96
CA ASP A 120 24.24 21.19 -112.26
C ASP A 120 23.72 22.16 -113.35
N LEU A 121 22.84 23.12 -112.97
CA LEU A 121 22.36 24.16 -113.88
C LEU A 121 23.43 25.21 -114.23
N ARG A 122 24.41 25.42 -113.34
CA ARG A 122 25.58 26.28 -113.58
C ARG A 122 26.53 25.63 -114.57
N GLU A 123 26.77 24.32 -114.45
CA GLU A 123 27.59 23.55 -115.39
C GLU A 123 26.94 23.51 -116.79
N LEU A 124 25.61 23.38 -116.88
CA LEU A 124 24.87 23.49 -118.15
C LEU A 124 24.93 24.89 -118.78
N GLN A 125 24.98 25.96 -117.98
CA GLN A 125 25.20 27.32 -118.48
C GLN A 125 26.63 27.53 -119.04
N ASP A 126 27.63 26.94 -118.40
CA ASP A 126 29.03 26.97 -118.86
C ASP A 126 29.28 26.08 -120.10
N GLU A 127 28.51 25.00 -120.26
CA GLU A 127 28.51 24.16 -121.47
C GLU A 127 27.72 24.78 -122.65
N MET A 128 26.68 25.58 -122.36
CA MET A 128 25.93 26.36 -123.37
C MET A 128 26.69 27.60 -123.85
N ALA A 129 27.60 28.15 -123.02
CA ALA A 129 28.49 29.27 -123.39
C ALA A 129 29.66 28.85 -124.30
N ASN A 130 29.99 27.55 -124.35
CA ASN A 130 31.07 26.99 -125.18
C ASN A 130 30.61 26.44 -126.56
N LYS A 131 29.37 26.72 -126.99
CA LYS A 131 28.82 26.29 -128.30
C LYS A 131 28.28 27.40 -129.22
N SER A 132 28.49 28.70 -128.94
CA SER A 132 28.00 29.79 -129.81
C SER A 132 29.09 30.76 -130.35
N ILE A 133 30.20 30.22 -130.85
CA ILE A 133 31.18 30.96 -131.67
C ILE A 133 31.48 30.15 -132.93
N SER A 134 30.61 30.23 -133.94
CA SER A 134 30.93 29.88 -135.33
C SER A 134 29.91 30.47 -136.30
N ALA A 135 30.45 31.07 -137.38
CA ALA A 135 29.80 31.53 -138.62
C ALA A 135 29.25 32.96 -138.66
N SER A 136 30.18 33.93 -138.71
CA SER A 136 30.02 35.10 -139.56
C SER A 136 30.76 34.87 -140.89
N GLY A 137 30.16 35.26 -142.02
CA GLY A 137 30.91 35.44 -143.27
C GLY A 137 30.13 35.21 -144.57
N LEU A 138 29.52 36.28 -145.12
CA LEU A 138 29.48 36.53 -146.57
C LEU A 138 28.92 37.94 -146.89
N THR A 139 29.78 38.95 -146.72
CA THR A 139 29.68 40.24 -147.40
C THR A 139 30.88 40.39 -148.33
N ARG A 140 30.71 39.98 -149.59
CA ARG A 140 31.47 40.42 -150.77
C ARG A 140 30.89 39.60 -151.91
N GLN A 141 30.14 40.19 -152.81
CA GLN A 141 30.72 41.07 -153.81
C GLN A 141 29.69 42.16 -154.10
N LEU A 142 30.05 43.43 -153.93
CA LEU A 142 30.76 44.19 -154.95
C LEU A 142 29.99 44.13 -156.26
N GLU A 143 29.36 45.25 -156.63
CA GLU A 143 28.46 45.42 -157.77
C GLU A 143 27.00 45.43 -157.27
N GLU A 144 26.31 46.54 -157.09
CA GLU A 144 26.46 47.82 -157.75
C GLU A 144 26.17 48.94 -156.74
N ARG A 145 27.29 49.54 -156.34
CA ARG A 145 27.46 50.69 -155.46
C ARG A 145 26.86 52.00 -155.98
N ALA A 146 26.10 52.03 -157.08
CA ALA A 146 25.66 53.28 -157.68
C ALA A 146 24.22 53.66 -157.27
N ASN A 147 23.28 52.71 -157.29
CA ASN A 147 21.90 52.94 -156.83
C ASN A 147 21.76 52.77 -155.29
N LYS A 148 22.84 52.31 -154.65
CA LYS A 148 22.98 52.21 -153.20
C LYS A 148 23.07 53.59 -152.52
N LEU A 149 23.57 54.67 -153.14
CA LEU A 149 23.68 55.97 -152.43
C LEU A 149 22.34 56.72 -152.25
N GLU A 150 21.38 56.56 -153.17
CA GLU A 150 20.05 57.17 -153.05
C GLU A 150 19.07 56.30 -152.22
N SER A 151 19.22 54.97 -152.28
CA SER A 151 18.62 54.07 -151.31
C SER A 151 19.30 54.17 -149.93
N GLU A 152 20.58 54.53 -149.83
CA GLU A 152 21.30 54.76 -148.57
C GLU A 152 20.71 55.97 -147.84
N LEU A 153 20.30 57.06 -148.49
CA LEU A 153 19.65 58.18 -147.78
C LEU A 153 18.23 57.87 -147.28
N THR A 154 17.45 57.07 -148.03
CA THR A 154 16.11 56.63 -147.59
C THR A 154 16.19 55.50 -146.57
N THR A 155 17.14 54.57 -146.72
CA THR A 155 17.45 53.55 -145.73
C THR A 155 18.15 54.14 -144.50
N PHE A 156 18.96 55.21 -144.58
CA PHE A 156 19.52 55.88 -143.40
C PHE A 156 18.44 56.63 -142.64
N ARG A 157 17.43 57.20 -143.30
CA ARG A 157 16.24 57.76 -142.62
C ARG A 157 15.35 56.67 -142.01
N GLN A 158 15.14 55.55 -142.70
CA GLN A 158 14.42 54.38 -142.14
C GLN A 158 15.24 53.68 -141.04
N GLN A 159 16.57 53.66 -141.13
CA GLN A 159 17.49 53.16 -140.10
C GLN A 159 17.51 54.10 -138.91
N TYR A 160 17.48 55.42 -139.12
CA TYR A 160 17.38 56.38 -138.03
C TYR A 160 16.00 56.26 -137.35
N ALA A 161 14.92 56.08 -138.09
CA ALA A 161 13.58 55.84 -137.53
C ALA A 161 13.49 54.50 -136.78
N THR A 162 14.04 53.41 -137.33
CA THR A 162 14.07 52.10 -136.65
C THR A 162 15.08 52.05 -135.49
N LEU A 163 16.15 52.85 -135.53
CA LEU A 163 17.05 53.04 -134.40
C LEU A 163 16.40 53.90 -133.31
N GLN A 164 15.61 54.91 -133.69
CA GLN A 164 14.83 55.73 -132.77
C GLN A 164 13.76 54.86 -132.08
N GLU A 165 13.02 54.06 -132.84
CA GLU A 165 12.04 53.10 -132.31
C GLU A 165 12.71 52.07 -131.40
N LYS A 166 13.87 51.51 -131.79
CA LYS A 166 14.65 50.62 -130.91
C LYS A 166 15.20 51.30 -129.66
N LEU A 167 15.48 52.61 -129.71
CA LEU A 167 15.96 53.38 -128.58
C LEU A 167 14.79 53.70 -127.63
N ASP A 168 13.62 53.99 -128.18
CA ASP A 168 12.37 54.15 -127.43
C ASP A 168 11.91 52.82 -126.79
N ASP A 169 12.02 51.69 -127.51
CA ASP A 169 11.76 50.34 -126.98
C ASP A 169 12.75 49.96 -125.88
N LYS A 170 14.04 50.32 -126.05
CA LYS A 170 15.05 50.15 -125.00
C LYS A 170 14.77 51.03 -123.79
N ALA A 171 14.35 52.28 -123.98
CA ALA A 171 13.99 53.17 -122.87
C ALA A 171 12.76 52.65 -122.11
N GLN A 172 11.77 52.09 -122.81
CA GLN A 172 10.63 51.44 -122.18
C GLN A 172 11.02 50.15 -121.44
N PHE A 173 11.93 49.35 -122.02
CA PHE A 173 12.46 48.15 -121.38
C PHE A 173 13.30 48.50 -120.14
N GLU A 174 14.14 49.53 -120.22
CA GLU A 174 14.88 50.08 -119.09
C GLU A 174 13.94 50.58 -117.99
N HIS A 175 12.84 51.26 -118.35
CA HIS A 175 11.83 51.68 -117.37
C HIS A 175 11.15 50.48 -116.68
N ARG A 176 10.76 49.45 -117.44
CA ARG A 176 10.18 48.21 -116.87
C ARG A 176 11.18 47.49 -115.96
N LEU A 177 12.46 47.44 -116.34
CA LEU A 177 13.52 46.90 -115.49
C LEU A 177 13.71 47.74 -114.22
N GLN A 178 13.66 49.06 -114.32
CA GLN A 178 13.75 49.95 -113.15
C GLN A 178 12.57 49.78 -112.20
N GLU A 179 11.35 49.61 -112.72
CA GLU A 179 10.17 49.27 -111.93
C GLU A 179 10.33 47.91 -111.24
N GLN A 180 10.74 46.87 -111.97
CA GLN A 180 11.01 45.55 -111.38
C GLN A 180 12.10 45.59 -110.30
N ILE A 181 13.18 46.35 -110.51
CA ILE A 181 14.23 46.55 -109.50
C ILE A 181 13.67 47.28 -108.27
N LYS A 182 12.77 48.24 -108.46
CA LYS A 182 12.13 48.98 -107.37
C LYS A 182 11.20 48.08 -106.56
N ASP A 183 10.40 47.25 -107.22
CA ASP A 183 9.49 46.29 -106.58
C ASP A 183 10.29 45.24 -105.80
N LEU A 184 11.34 44.65 -106.41
CA LEU A 184 12.24 43.72 -105.73
C LEU A 184 12.95 44.34 -104.54
N ARG A 185 13.32 45.63 -104.59
CA ARG A 185 13.87 46.34 -103.43
C ARG A 185 12.84 46.55 -102.33
N GLN A 186 11.59 46.81 -102.67
CA GLN A 186 10.51 46.91 -101.69
C GLN A 186 10.24 45.56 -101.02
N GLU A 187 10.18 44.47 -101.79
CA GLU A 187 10.05 43.10 -101.29
C GLU A 187 11.26 42.68 -100.44
N HIS A 188 12.47 43.04 -100.86
CA HIS A 188 13.68 42.83 -100.04
C HIS A 188 13.58 43.61 -98.71
N SER A 189 13.11 44.86 -98.74
CA SER A 189 12.95 45.64 -97.52
C SER A 189 11.83 45.13 -96.61
N SER A 190 10.78 44.50 -97.15
CA SER A 190 9.72 43.88 -96.34
C SER A 190 10.21 42.57 -95.72
N THR A 191 10.88 41.72 -96.50
CA THR A 191 11.47 40.47 -96.00
C THR A 191 12.56 40.73 -94.97
N GLU A 192 13.41 41.74 -95.13
CA GLU A 192 14.37 42.17 -94.10
C GLU A 192 13.69 42.58 -92.79
N ARG A 193 12.57 43.31 -92.87
CA ARG A 193 11.81 43.70 -91.66
C ARG A 193 11.18 42.50 -90.98
N GLU A 194 10.63 41.56 -91.75
CA GLU A 194 10.08 40.30 -91.24
C GLU A 194 11.18 39.45 -90.59
N LEU A 195 12.36 39.37 -91.20
CA LEU A 195 13.50 38.63 -90.66
C LEU A 195 14.01 39.25 -89.35
N ILE A 196 14.09 40.58 -89.26
CA ILE A 196 14.42 41.29 -88.00
C ILE A 196 13.33 41.06 -86.94
N PHE A 197 12.06 41.02 -87.32
CA PHE A 197 10.96 40.75 -86.40
C PHE A 197 11.05 39.31 -85.86
N LEU A 198 11.23 38.32 -86.72
CA LEU A 198 11.42 36.91 -86.34
C LEU A 198 12.66 36.72 -85.47
N GLN A 199 13.77 37.42 -85.75
CA GLN A 199 14.95 37.39 -84.88
C GLN A 199 14.66 37.93 -83.48
N LYS A 200 13.86 38.99 -83.36
CA LYS A 200 13.43 39.53 -82.06
C LYS A 200 12.51 38.57 -81.33
N GLU A 201 11.57 37.95 -82.03
CA GLU A 201 10.70 36.93 -81.43
C GLU A 201 11.50 35.70 -80.98
N HIS A 202 12.44 35.23 -81.80
CA HIS A 202 13.35 34.15 -81.42
C HIS A 202 14.16 34.50 -80.17
N ALA A 203 14.74 35.71 -80.11
CA ALA A 203 15.48 36.18 -78.93
C ALA A 203 14.59 36.25 -77.67
N ASN A 204 13.34 36.70 -77.81
CA ASN A 204 12.37 36.69 -76.70
C ASN A 204 12.00 35.27 -76.26
N CYS A 205 11.75 34.36 -77.21
CA CYS A 205 11.47 32.96 -76.93
C CYS A 205 12.65 32.29 -76.22
N GLN A 206 13.88 32.56 -76.66
CA GLN A 206 15.10 32.06 -76.05
C GLN A 206 15.27 32.56 -74.61
N GLY A 207 15.06 33.87 -74.37
CA GLY A 207 15.06 34.42 -73.01
C GLY A 207 13.98 33.81 -72.11
N ASN A 208 12.76 33.60 -72.64
CA ASN A 208 11.70 32.93 -71.90
C ASN A 208 12.04 31.47 -71.55
N ILE A 209 12.75 30.76 -72.44
CA ILE A 209 13.22 29.38 -72.19
C ILE A 209 14.29 29.39 -71.09
N GLU A 210 15.24 30.32 -71.13
CA GLU A 210 16.27 30.47 -70.10
C GLU A 210 15.66 30.79 -68.73
N ASP A 211 14.69 31.70 -68.66
CA ASP A 211 13.96 32.01 -67.43
C ASP A 211 13.19 30.81 -66.89
N LYS A 212 12.57 30.02 -67.78
CA LYS A 212 11.88 28.78 -67.42
C LYS A 212 12.85 27.73 -66.89
N MET A 213 13.99 27.52 -67.55
CA MET A 213 15.06 26.63 -67.09
C MET A 213 15.58 27.04 -65.70
N HIS A 214 15.80 28.33 -65.48
CA HIS A 214 16.20 28.85 -64.16
C HIS A 214 15.12 28.66 -63.10
N SER A 215 13.84 28.76 -63.46
CA SER A 215 12.74 28.47 -62.54
C SER A 215 12.65 26.99 -62.20
N GLU A 216 12.85 26.12 -63.19
CA GLU A 216 12.85 24.67 -63.02
C GLU A 216 14.00 24.22 -62.12
N ASN A 217 15.22 24.70 -62.34
CA ASN A 217 16.37 24.38 -61.50
C ASN A 217 16.16 24.79 -60.03
N ARG A 218 15.56 25.97 -59.79
CA ARG A 218 15.21 26.39 -58.41
C ARG A 218 14.17 25.48 -57.78
N LEU A 219 13.20 24.99 -58.55
CA LEU A 219 12.22 24.03 -58.06
C LEU A 219 12.86 22.67 -57.78
N GLN A 220 13.78 22.22 -58.63
CA GLN A 220 14.55 20.98 -58.43
C GLN A 220 15.41 21.07 -57.16
N GLU A 221 16.15 22.16 -56.95
CA GLU A 221 16.90 22.41 -55.71
C GLU A 221 15.97 22.38 -54.49
N ARG A 222 14.82 23.05 -54.58
CA ARG A 222 13.84 23.06 -53.48
C ARG A 222 13.27 21.67 -53.19
N ILE A 223 13.03 20.87 -54.22
CA ILE A 223 12.58 19.48 -54.07
C ILE A 223 13.66 18.64 -53.38
N GLU A 224 14.92 18.82 -53.73
CA GLU A 224 16.03 18.07 -53.13
C GLU A 224 16.26 18.45 -51.66
N ASP A 225 16.19 19.75 -51.34
CA ASP A 225 16.20 20.24 -49.96
C ASP A 225 15.06 19.60 -49.14
N LEU A 226 13.84 19.59 -49.69
CA LEU A 226 12.68 19.00 -49.02
C LEU A 226 12.82 17.48 -48.85
N LYS A 227 13.42 16.76 -49.81
CA LYS A 227 13.72 15.33 -49.63
C LYS A 227 14.76 15.12 -48.53
N GLN A 228 15.77 15.97 -48.45
CA GLN A 228 16.79 15.88 -47.40
C GLN A 228 16.19 16.17 -46.02
N GLU A 229 15.37 17.21 -45.89
CA GLU A 229 14.61 17.53 -44.68
C GLU A 229 13.67 16.38 -44.28
N LEU A 230 12.97 15.76 -45.24
CA LEU A 230 12.13 14.58 -45.00
C LEU A 230 12.97 13.40 -44.50
N SER A 231 14.14 13.17 -45.08
CA SER A 231 15.04 12.08 -44.69
C SER A 231 15.59 12.26 -43.27
N SER A 232 15.97 13.49 -42.90
CA SER A 232 16.42 13.80 -41.53
C SER A 232 15.27 13.71 -40.54
N ALA A 233 14.08 14.22 -40.89
CA ALA A 233 12.91 14.08 -40.04
C ALA A 233 12.52 12.61 -39.83
N LYS A 234 12.66 11.77 -40.87
CA LYS A 234 12.46 10.32 -40.76
C LYS A 234 13.49 9.66 -39.84
N SER A 235 14.77 10.01 -39.93
CA SER A 235 15.79 9.45 -39.02
C SER A 235 15.58 9.90 -37.57
N ASP A 236 15.20 11.15 -37.36
CA ASP A 236 14.93 11.70 -36.04
C ASP A 236 13.71 11.00 -35.40
N LEU A 237 12.62 10.83 -36.16
CA LEU A 237 11.45 10.08 -35.69
C LEU A 237 11.76 8.60 -35.41
N GLN A 238 12.63 7.97 -36.21
CA GLN A 238 13.09 6.61 -35.94
C GLN A 238 13.88 6.53 -34.64
N HIS A 239 14.77 7.50 -34.39
CA HIS A 239 15.53 7.59 -33.16
C HIS A 239 14.62 7.85 -31.95
N GLU A 240 13.64 8.74 -32.05
CA GLU A 240 12.66 9.01 -30.99
C GLU A 240 11.81 7.76 -30.70
N LEU A 241 11.41 6.99 -31.72
CA LEU A 241 10.70 5.72 -31.55
C LEU A 241 11.56 4.66 -30.85
N GLU A 242 12.85 4.56 -31.19
CA GLU A 242 13.78 3.65 -30.52
C GLU A 242 14.02 4.04 -29.06
N GLN A 243 14.17 5.34 -28.77
CA GLN A 243 14.24 5.85 -27.41
C GLN A 243 12.98 5.52 -26.60
N ALA A 244 11.80 5.79 -27.14
CA ALA A 244 10.53 5.48 -26.48
C ALA A 244 10.37 3.97 -26.22
N ARG A 245 10.83 3.10 -27.15
CA ARG A 245 10.84 1.64 -26.96
C ARG A 245 11.80 1.22 -25.85
N ASN A 246 12.99 1.83 -25.78
CA ASN A 246 13.96 1.55 -24.72
C ASN A 246 13.46 2.01 -23.35
N GLU A 247 12.88 3.21 -23.26
CA GLU A 247 12.26 3.73 -22.04
C GLU A 247 11.11 2.84 -21.58
N LYS A 248 10.24 2.40 -22.50
CA LYS A 248 9.18 1.42 -22.20
C LYS A 248 9.74 0.10 -21.70
N ALA A 249 10.83 -0.41 -22.29
CA ALA A 249 11.46 -1.65 -21.86
C ALA A 249 12.07 -1.53 -20.45
N ILE A 250 12.69 -0.39 -20.14
CA ILE A 250 13.22 -0.08 -18.80
C ILE A 250 12.06 0.01 -17.80
N ALA A 251 10.98 0.75 -18.12
CA ALA A 251 9.81 0.87 -17.25
C ALA A 251 9.16 -0.49 -16.95
N ILE A 252 9.04 -1.38 -17.95
CA ILE A 252 8.53 -2.75 -17.76
C ILE A 252 9.47 -3.56 -16.85
N ARG A 253 10.78 -3.41 -17.00
CA ARG A 253 11.77 -4.09 -16.16
C ARG A 253 11.69 -3.62 -14.71
N ASP A 254 11.57 -2.31 -14.51
CA ASP A 254 11.43 -1.71 -13.19
C ASP A 254 10.11 -2.14 -12.54
N GLN A 255 8.99 -2.14 -13.29
CA GLN A 255 7.70 -2.65 -12.81
C GLN A 255 7.79 -4.13 -12.40
N LYS A 256 8.46 -4.98 -13.18
CA LYS A 256 8.68 -6.38 -12.80
C LYS A 256 9.52 -6.51 -11.53
N SER A 257 10.53 -5.66 -11.36
CA SER A 257 11.37 -5.65 -10.16
C SER A 257 10.62 -5.18 -8.92
N THR A 258 9.73 -4.19 -9.05
CA THR A 258 8.91 -3.70 -7.94
C THR A 258 7.82 -4.70 -7.57
N LEU A 259 7.20 -5.36 -8.56
CA LEU A 259 6.26 -6.45 -8.32
C LEU A 259 6.93 -7.63 -7.59
N ALA A 260 8.12 -8.06 -8.02
CA ALA A 260 8.87 -9.11 -7.33
C ALA A 260 9.22 -8.71 -5.88
N ARG A 261 9.54 -7.43 -5.65
CA ARG A 261 9.81 -6.91 -4.30
C ARG A 261 8.54 -6.86 -3.44
N LEU A 262 7.39 -6.51 -4.01
CA LEU A 262 6.11 -6.53 -3.31
C LEU A 262 5.71 -7.95 -2.94
N GLN A 263 5.84 -8.91 -3.85
CA GLN A 263 5.59 -10.33 -3.57
C GLN A 263 6.49 -10.86 -2.44
N ALA A 264 7.79 -10.52 -2.46
CA ALA A 264 8.68 -10.91 -1.37
C ALA A 264 8.28 -10.30 -0.02
N LEU A 265 7.80 -9.05 0.00
CA LEU A 265 7.31 -8.40 1.22
C LEU A 265 5.97 -9.01 1.70
N GLU A 266 5.09 -9.39 0.78
CA GLU A 266 3.85 -10.11 1.09
C GLU A 266 4.15 -11.48 1.70
N ASP A 267 5.08 -12.25 1.11
CA ASP A 267 5.53 -13.53 1.63
C ASP A 267 6.18 -13.38 3.02
N GLU A 268 7.04 -12.37 3.22
CA GLU A 268 7.61 -12.05 4.52
C GLU A 268 6.51 -11.71 5.54
N LEU A 269 5.50 -10.93 5.15
CA LEU A 269 4.40 -10.55 6.03
C LEU A 269 3.50 -11.74 6.38
N GLN A 270 3.26 -12.65 5.42
CA GLN A 270 2.57 -13.93 5.67
C GLN A 270 3.36 -14.79 6.65
N GLN A 271 4.68 -14.96 6.43
CA GLN A 271 5.55 -15.69 7.37
C GLN A 271 5.54 -15.05 8.76
N LYS A 272 5.58 -13.71 8.86
CA LYS A 272 5.44 -13.01 10.14
C LYS A 272 4.07 -13.25 10.77
N GLY A 273 3.00 -13.28 9.97
CA GLY A 273 1.66 -13.67 10.40
C GLY A 273 1.63 -15.08 10.99
N GLU A 274 2.21 -16.07 10.32
CA GLU A 274 2.33 -17.44 10.79
C GLU A 274 3.18 -17.55 12.08
N THR A 275 4.30 -16.83 12.16
CA THR A 275 5.08 -16.82 13.40
C THR A 275 4.33 -16.16 14.56
N LYS A 276 3.50 -15.14 14.28
CA LYS A 276 2.65 -14.50 15.28
C LYS A 276 1.56 -15.44 15.76
N THR A 277 0.89 -16.17 14.87
CA THR A 277 -0.12 -17.16 15.26
C THR A 277 0.51 -18.31 16.05
N LEU A 278 1.72 -18.76 15.68
CA LEU A 278 2.45 -19.77 16.42
C LEU A 278 2.91 -19.28 17.81
N LEU A 279 3.35 -18.02 17.91
CA LEU A 279 3.67 -17.40 19.20
C LEU A 279 2.41 -17.21 20.06
N GLN A 280 1.28 -16.84 19.45
CA GLN A 280 0.02 -16.67 20.15
C GLN A 280 -0.50 -18.01 20.68
N THR A 281 -0.51 -19.07 19.86
CA THR A 281 -0.87 -20.41 20.31
C THR A 281 0.05 -20.93 21.42
N ARG A 282 1.36 -20.65 21.34
CA ARG A 282 2.30 -20.97 22.44
C ARG A 282 2.00 -20.15 23.69
N HIS A 283 1.68 -18.86 23.55
CA HIS A 283 1.31 -18.01 24.70
C HIS A 283 0.02 -18.49 25.35
N ASP A 284 -0.99 -18.85 24.56
CA ASP A 284 -2.25 -19.40 25.06
C ASP A 284 -2.02 -20.75 25.75
N ALA A 285 -1.18 -21.62 25.20
CA ALA A 285 -0.79 -22.88 25.83
C ALA A 285 -0.07 -22.65 27.16
N LEU A 286 0.94 -21.77 27.23
CA LEU A 286 1.64 -21.43 28.47
C LEU A 286 0.71 -20.76 29.49
N THR A 287 -0.24 -19.95 29.04
CA THR A 287 -1.23 -19.31 29.91
C THR A 287 -2.19 -20.35 30.48
N ASN A 288 -2.62 -21.32 29.67
CA ASN A 288 -3.46 -22.43 30.12
C ASN A 288 -2.70 -23.37 31.07
N GLU A 289 -1.44 -23.68 30.79
CA GLU A 289 -0.56 -24.44 31.70
C GLU A 289 -0.34 -23.69 33.01
N SER A 290 -0.09 -22.38 32.98
CA SER A 290 0.05 -21.56 34.19
C SER A 290 -1.23 -21.55 35.02
N LYS A 291 -2.41 -21.43 34.39
CA LYS A 291 -3.71 -21.55 35.07
C LYS A 291 -3.93 -22.94 35.65
N ALA A 292 -3.55 -24.00 34.93
CA ALA A 292 -3.67 -25.38 35.40
C ALA A 292 -2.77 -25.63 36.62
N LEU A 293 -1.50 -25.20 36.55
CA LEU A 293 -0.54 -25.27 37.65
C LEU A 293 -0.99 -24.45 38.86
N GLN A 294 -1.60 -23.28 38.64
CA GLN A 294 -2.18 -22.49 39.73
C GLN A 294 -3.37 -23.23 40.37
N GLY A 295 -4.20 -23.90 39.56
CA GLY A 295 -5.26 -24.78 40.07
C GLY A 295 -4.73 -25.98 40.86
N ASP A 296 -3.63 -26.59 40.43
CA ASP A 296 -2.96 -27.67 41.18
C ASP A 296 -2.33 -27.18 42.48
N LEU A 297 -1.70 -26.00 42.46
CA LEU A 297 -1.17 -25.35 43.66
C LEU A 297 -2.30 -25.09 44.67
N ASP A 298 -3.44 -24.57 44.22
CA ASP A 298 -4.58 -24.31 45.10
C ASP A 298 -5.19 -25.62 45.63
N ARG A 299 -5.25 -26.68 44.81
CA ARG A 299 -5.64 -28.02 45.27
C ARG A 299 -4.68 -28.56 46.33
N ALA A 300 -3.38 -28.45 46.11
CA ALA A 300 -2.36 -28.89 47.06
C ALA A 300 -2.42 -28.09 48.37
N LYS A 301 -2.60 -26.76 48.31
CA LYS A 301 -2.79 -25.91 49.50
C LYS A 301 -4.02 -26.32 50.29
N ARG A 302 -5.15 -26.61 49.64
CA ARG A 302 -6.36 -27.10 50.31
C ARG A 302 -6.13 -28.47 50.96
N ALA A 303 -5.45 -29.39 50.27
CA ALA A 303 -5.11 -30.70 50.82
C ALA A 303 -4.17 -30.59 52.03
N ILE A 304 -3.17 -29.70 51.99
CA ILE A 304 -2.30 -29.43 53.14
C ILE A 304 -3.11 -28.87 54.31
N ALA A 305 -3.97 -27.87 54.07
CA ALA A 305 -4.81 -27.30 55.12
C ALA A 305 -5.74 -28.35 55.76
N GLN A 306 -6.32 -29.25 54.96
CA GLN A 306 -7.12 -30.38 55.46
C GLN A 306 -6.27 -31.33 56.31
N LEU A 307 -5.08 -31.73 55.83
CA LEU A 307 -4.17 -32.59 56.59
C LEU A 307 -3.67 -31.93 57.88
N GLU A 308 -3.47 -30.61 57.89
CA GLU A 308 -3.12 -29.85 59.08
C GLU A 308 -4.28 -29.81 60.09
N GLU A 309 -5.52 -29.64 59.62
CA GLU A 309 -6.74 -29.71 60.43
C GLU A 309 -6.93 -31.12 61.03
N ASP A 310 -6.80 -32.17 60.21
CA ASP A 310 -6.89 -33.56 60.64
C ASP A 310 -5.79 -33.89 61.67
N ALA A 311 -4.54 -33.49 61.42
CA ALA A 311 -3.44 -33.68 62.37
C ALA A 311 -3.65 -32.89 63.67
N ALA A 312 -4.27 -31.70 63.62
CA ALA A 312 -4.64 -30.95 64.82
C ALA A 312 -5.76 -31.66 65.59
N ALA A 313 -6.76 -32.21 64.90
CA ALA A 313 -7.84 -33.00 65.49
C ALA A 313 -7.30 -34.27 66.17
N GLU A 314 -6.44 -35.05 65.49
CA GLU A 314 -5.77 -36.22 66.08
C GLU A 314 -4.91 -35.86 67.29
N ARG A 315 -4.16 -34.75 67.23
CA ARG A 315 -3.40 -34.26 68.39
C ARG A 315 -4.32 -33.93 69.55
N GLN A 316 -5.45 -33.25 69.31
CA GLN A 316 -6.41 -32.93 70.36
C GLN A 316 -7.04 -34.20 70.95
N GLU A 317 -7.41 -35.18 70.12
CA GLU A 317 -7.93 -36.46 70.58
C GLU A 317 -6.88 -37.24 71.40
N SER A 318 -5.62 -37.22 70.97
CA SER A 318 -4.51 -37.82 71.73
C SER A 318 -4.28 -37.14 73.09
N LEU A 319 -4.43 -35.81 73.14
CA LEU A 319 -4.34 -35.06 74.41
C LEU A 319 -5.51 -35.41 75.32
N ASN A 320 -6.73 -35.43 74.79
CA ASN A 320 -7.93 -35.79 75.55
C ASN A 320 -7.80 -37.23 76.11
N THR A 321 -7.36 -38.19 75.30
CA THR A 321 -7.14 -39.57 75.76
C THR A 321 -6.03 -39.67 76.81
N LEU A 322 -4.93 -38.91 76.67
CA LEU A 322 -3.89 -38.83 77.70
C LEU A 322 -4.41 -38.21 79.00
N GLU A 323 -5.22 -37.17 78.94
CA GLU A 323 -5.86 -36.54 80.10
C GLU A 323 -6.82 -37.51 80.79
N GLU A 324 -7.65 -38.22 80.03
CA GLU A 324 -8.52 -39.28 80.56
C GLU A 324 -7.70 -40.38 81.25
N MET A 325 -6.60 -40.84 80.65
CA MET A 325 -5.72 -41.84 81.26
C MET A 325 -5.03 -41.31 82.52
N ARG A 326 -4.59 -40.06 82.54
CA ARG A 326 -4.05 -39.39 83.74
C ARG A 326 -5.10 -39.30 84.84
N HIS A 327 -6.35 -38.96 84.52
CA HIS A 327 -7.46 -38.95 85.46
C HIS A 327 -7.74 -40.35 86.02
N ARG A 328 -7.81 -41.38 85.17
CA ARG A 328 -7.99 -42.78 85.62
C ARG A 328 -6.86 -43.23 86.55
N HIS A 329 -5.60 -42.92 86.22
CA HIS A 329 -4.46 -43.24 87.08
C HIS A 329 -4.49 -42.46 88.40
N LYS A 330 -4.91 -41.19 88.38
CA LYS A 330 -5.07 -40.38 89.59
C LYS A 330 -6.15 -40.96 90.50
N ASP A 331 -7.31 -41.31 89.94
CA ASP A 331 -8.40 -41.93 90.70
C ASP A 331 -7.95 -43.25 91.34
N GLU A 332 -7.16 -44.05 90.63
CA GLU A 332 -6.61 -45.30 91.17
C GLU A 332 -5.56 -45.05 92.26
N ILE A 333 -4.67 -44.07 92.08
CA ILE A 333 -3.73 -43.64 93.13
C ILE A 333 -4.50 -43.18 94.37
N ASP A 334 -5.56 -42.39 94.21
CA ASP A 334 -6.37 -41.89 95.33
C ASP A 334 -7.10 -43.03 96.05
N ARG A 335 -7.62 -44.03 95.31
CA ARG A 335 -8.18 -45.26 95.88
C ARG A 335 -7.14 -46.08 96.66
N LEU A 336 -5.97 -46.32 96.07
CA LEU A 336 -4.87 -47.04 96.72
C LEU A 336 -4.37 -46.29 97.95
N ASN A 337 -4.26 -44.96 97.88
CA ASN A 337 -3.92 -44.14 99.03
C ASN A 337 -4.97 -44.26 100.13
N LEU A 338 -6.27 -44.22 99.79
CA LEU A 338 -7.33 -44.47 100.75
C LEU A 338 -7.15 -45.84 101.44
N GLN A 339 -6.90 -46.89 100.66
CA GLN A 339 -6.62 -48.24 101.18
C GLN A 339 -5.36 -48.28 102.07
N ILE A 340 -4.28 -47.61 101.68
CA ILE A 340 -3.07 -47.49 102.51
C ILE A 340 -3.42 -46.78 103.82
N THR A 341 -4.21 -45.70 103.80
CA THR A 341 -4.61 -45.03 105.05
C THR A 341 -5.51 -45.88 105.92
N THR A 342 -6.42 -46.70 105.34
CA THR A 342 -7.23 -47.63 106.13
C THR A 342 -6.37 -48.72 106.74
N LEU A 343 -5.46 -49.32 105.97
CA LEU A 343 -4.51 -50.32 106.46
C LEU A 343 -3.58 -49.76 107.53
N ARG A 344 -3.06 -48.53 107.36
CA ARG A 344 -2.25 -47.86 108.39
C ARG A 344 -3.05 -47.67 109.68
N ARG A 345 -4.29 -47.17 109.61
CA ARG A 345 -5.16 -47.06 110.79
C ARG A 345 -5.43 -48.43 111.44
N GLU A 346 -5.52 -49.50 110.66
CA GLU A 346 -5.67 -50.86 111.19
C GLU A 346 -4.39 -51.35 111.88
N VAL A 347 -3.22 -51.08 111.31
CA VAL A 347 -1.92 -51.36 111.92
C VAL A 347 -1.77 -50.56 113.22
N ASP A 348 -2.03 -49.25 113.21
CA ASP A 348 -1.96 -48.41 114.41
C ASP A 348 -2.91 -48.91 115.52
N LYS A 349 -4.11 -49.36 115.16
CA LYS A 349 -5.04 -50.00 116.10
C LYS A 349 -4.47 -51.29 116.66
N LYS A 350 -3.88 -52.16 115.82
CA LYS A 350 -3.24 -53.40 116.27
C LYS A 350 -2.03 -53.12 117.15
N ASP A 351 -1.18 -52.16 116.80
CA ASP A 351 -0.02 -51.75 117.60
C ASP A 351 -0.45 -51.16 118.94
N SER A 352 -1.52 -50.37 118.98
CA SER A 352 -2.13 -49.89 120.25
C SER A 352 -2.63 -51.04 121.12
N LEU A 353 -3.28 -52.05 120.51
CA LEU A 353 -3.69 -53.27 121.21
C LEU A 353 -2.47 -54.05 121.72
N PHE A 354 -1.43 -54.23 120.89
CA PHE A 354 -0.18 -54.89 121.29
C PHE A 354 0.53 -54.14 122.41
N ASN A 355 0.56 -52.81 122.38
CA ASN A 355 1.13 -51.99 123.47
C ASN A 355 0.33 -52.15 124.75
N SER A 356 -1.01 -52.14 124.68
CA SER A 356 -1.86 -52.41 125.85
C SER A 356 -1.60 -53.80 126.42
N ASP A 357 -1.41 -54.81 125.56
CA ASP A 357 -1.09 -56.16 125.99
C ASP A 357 0.33 -56.25 126.55
N LEU A 358 1.32 -55.57 125.96
CA LEU A 358 2.68 -55.45 126.49
C LEU A 358 2.67 -54.80 127.88
N ASP A 359 1.93 -53.71 128.08
CA ASP A 359 1.79 -53.08 129.40
C ASP A 359 1.14 -54.00 130.41
N LYS A 360 0.11 -54.77 130.02
CA LYS A 360 -0.48 -55.82 130.88
C LYS A 360 0.56 -56.88 131.22
N TRP A 361 1.34 -57.36 130.24
CA TRP A 361 2.40 -58.33 130.43
C TRP A 361 3.51 -57.79 131.33
N GLU A 362 3.91 -56.53 131.17
CA GLU A 362 4.88 -55.89 132.05
C GLU A 362 4.36 -55.72 133.46
N ASN A 363 3.08 -55.38 133.64
CA ASN A 363 2.47 -55.31 134.96
C ASN A 363 2.42 -56.69 135.63
N ILE A 364 2.06 -57.74 134.89
CA ILE A 364 2.12 -59.14 135.36
C ILE A 364 3.57 -59.54 135.67
N LYS A 365 4.52 -59.16 134.81
CA LYS A 365 5.95 -59.44 135.03
C LYS A 365 6.45 -58.74 136.28
N ARG A 366 6.13 -57.45 136.49
CA ARG A 366 6.48 -56.69 137.70
C ARG A 366 5.81 -57.29 138.93
N SER A 367 4.54 -57.75 138.86
CA SER A 367 3.91 -58.42 139.99
C SER A 367 4.58 -59.76 140.32
N LEU A 368 4.94 -60.54 139.30
CA LEU A 368 5.69 -61.78 139.45
C LEU A 368 7.13 -61.54 139.93
N GLU A 369 7.76 -60.44 139.51
CA GLU A 369 9.07 -60.02 140.00
C GLU A 369 9.00 -59.58 141.45
N LEU A 370 7.95 -58.86 141.86
CA LEU A 370 7.71 -58.54 143.28
C LEU A 370 7.42 -59.79 144.11
N GLU A 371 6.65 -60.75 143.59
CA GLU A 371 6.45 -62.05 144.23
C GLU A 371 7.74 -62.86 144.31
N ARG A 372 8.54 -62.88 143.23
CA ARG A 372 9.89 -63.45 143.20
C ARG A 372 10.78 -62.77 144.22
N ASP A 373 10.77 -61.44 144.31
CA ASP A 373 11.63 -60.70 145.24
C ASP A 373 11.20 -60.93 146.69
N ARG A 374 9.90 -61.06 146.97
CA ARG A 374 9.40 -61.54 148.28
C ARG A 374 9.87 -62.97 148.56
N ALA A 375 9.77 -63.87 147.59
CA ALA A 375 10.24 -65.25 147.71
C ALA A 375 11.77 -65.31 147.83
N LEU A 376 12.50 -64.41 147.18
CA LEU A 376 13.95 -64.26 147.28
C LEU A 376 14.34 -63.69 148.62
N GLN A 377 13.60 -62.73 149.19
CA GLN A 377 13.84 -62.25 150.55
C GLN A 377 13.56 -63.33 151.59
N GLN A 378 12.51 -64.13 151.41
CA GLN A 378 12.27 -65.34 152.22
C GLN A 378 13.38 -66.37 152.02
N ALA A 379 13.79 -66.61 150.79
CA ALA A 379 14.89 -67.52 150.45
C ALA A 379 16.24 -67.00 150.93
N GLU A 380 16.47 -65.68 151.01
CA GLU A 380 17.67 -65.06 151.58
C GLU A 380 17.64 -65.09 153.09
N ALA A 381 16.47 -65.01 153.73
CA ALA A 381 16.34 -65.31 155.15
C ALA A 381 16.67 -66.79 155.40
N HIS A 382 16.17 -67.71 154.56
CA HIS A 382 16.56 -69.12 154.59
C HIS A 382 18.03 -69.34 154.20
N LYS A 383 18.58 -68.55 153.26
CA LYS A 383 19.97 -68.63 152.80
C LYS A 383 20.91 -68.05 153.85
N ARG A 384 20.52 -67.07 154.68
CA ARG A 384 21.29 -66.67 155.87
C ARG A 384 21.29 -67.78 156.92
N THR A 385 20.18 -68.52 157.06
CA THR A 385 20.16 -69.72 157.92
C THR A 385 20.96 -70.89 157.32
N VAL A 386 21.08 -70.98 155.99
CA VAL A 386 21.83 -72.04 155.27
C VAL A 386 23.31 -71.67 155.04
N ASP A 387 23.68 -70.40 154.88
CA ASP A 387 25.05 -69.91 154.74
C ASP A 387 25.79 -69.95 156.10
N SER A 388 25.05 -69.88 157.22
CA SER A 388 25.54 -70.29 158.55
C SER A 388 25.87 -71.80 158.61
N LEU A 389 25.19 -72.61 157.80
CA LEU A 389 25.42 -74.06 157.69
C LEU A 389 26.41 -74.43 156.56
N GLN A 390 26.59 -73.59 155.52
CA GLN A 390 27.46 -73.82 154.37
C GLN A 390 28.85 -73.17 154.49
N GLN A 391 29.09 -72.30 155.47
CA GLN A 391 30.47 -71.99 155.90
C GLN A 391 31.22 -73.23 156.42
N MET A 392 30.52 -74.32 156.76
CA MET A 392 31.10 -75.62 157.09
C MET A 392 31.41 -76.52 155.88
N GLU A 393 31.04 -76.12 154.65
CA GLU A 393 31.05 -77.02 153.47
C GLU A 393 31.72 -76.43 152.21
N THR A 394 32.71 -75.54 152.36
CA THR A 394 33.56 -75.10 151.22
C THR A 394 34.63 -76.14 150.86
N THR A 395 34.19 -77.33 150.42
CA THR A 395 35.07 -78.24 149.67
C THR A 395 34.37 -78.76 148.42
N LYS A 396 35.00 -78.44 147.27
CA LYS A 396 34.86 -79.02 145.91
C LYS A 396 33.79 -78.33 145.04
N SER A 397 34.12 -77.37 144.16
CA SER A 397 34.94 -77.46 142.93
C SER A 397 34.57 -78.66 142.05
N GLY A 398 33.72 -78.43 141.06
CA GLY A 398 33.26 -79.45 140.10
C GLY A 398 32.12 -79.04 139.16
N ARG A 399 31.95 -77.75 138.82
CA ARG A 399 30.97 -77.29 137.80
C ARG A 399 31.53 -76.34 136.73
N GLU A 400 32.85 -76.15 136.68
CA GLU A 400 33.55 -75.36 135.66
C GLU A 400 33.57 -76.02 134.27
N LYS A 401 33.52 -77.37 134.21
CA LYS A 401 33.52 -78.11 132.93
C LYS A 401 32.18 -78.11 132.16
N ARG A 402 31.09 -77.57 132.73
CA ARG A 402 29.79 -77.44 132.01
C ARG A 402 29.58 -76.08 131.35
N LEU A 403 30.47 -75.11 131.57
CA LEU A 403 30.43 -73.79 130.93
C LEU A 403 31.21 -73.73 129.61
N GLN A 404 32.13 -74.67 129.37
CA GLN A 404 32.92 -74.73 128.13
C GLN A 404 32.09 -75.19 126.92
N ASP A 405 31.15 -76.12 127.11
CA ASP A 405 30.30 -76.67 126.03
C ASP A 405 29.20 -75.70 125.58
N ILE A 406 28.84 -74.70 126.40
CA ILE A 406 27.86 -73.65 126.04
C ILE A 406 28.54 -72.57 125.17
N ILE A 407 29.80 -72.25 125.42
CA ILE A 407 30.58 -71.23 124.69
C ILE A 407 30.79 -71.62 123.22
N ASP A 408 31.00 -72.91 122.92
CA ASP A 408 31.22 -73.36 121.55
C ASP A 408 29.91 -73.43 120.72
N SER A 409 28.75 -73.54 121.38
CA SER A 409 27.44 -73.41 120.73
C SER A 409 27.07 -71.97 120.37
N GLU A 410 27.55 -70.97 121.14
CA GLU A 410 27.37 -69.55 120.85
C GLU A 410 28.30 -69.04 119.74
N LYS A 411 29.50 -69.60 119.59
CA LYS A 411 30.41 -69.27 118.47
C LYS A 411 29.83 -69.64 117.10
N GLN A 412 29.13 -70.77 116.99
CA GLN A 412 28.48 -71.17 115.74
C GLN A 412 27.27 -70.30 115.38
N ARG A 413 26.58 -69.73 116.38
CA ARG A 413 25.50 -68.75 116.17
C ARG A 413 26.02 -67.41 115.67
N ARG A 414 27.19 -66.96 116.15
CA ARG A 414 27.85 -65.72 115.68
C ARG A 414 28.32 -65.82 114.23
N LEU A 415 28.90 -66.96 113.81
CA LEU A 415 29.33 -67.17 112.42
C LEU A 415 28.17 -67.05 111.41
N ARG A 416 26.98 -67.58 111.74
CA ARG A 416 25.80 -67.46 110.86
C ARG A 416 25.25 -66.02 110.78
N GLN A 417 25.42 -65.24 111.86
CA GLN A 417 25.05 -63.82 111.87
C GLN A 417 26.09 -62.96 111.13
N GLU A 418 27.37 -63.30 111.22
CA GLU A 418 28.45 -62.68 110.43
C GLU A 418 28.28 -62.97 108.93
N GLU A 419 27.82 -64.16 108.53
CA GLU A 419 27.48 -64.46 107.13
C GLU A 419 26.29 -63.63 106.61
N LEU A 420 25.30 -63.35 107.44
CA LEU A 420 24.17 -62.49 107.06
C LEU A 420 24.58 -61.01 106.96
N LEU A 421 25.39 -60.53 107.92
CA LEU A 421 25.92 -59.17 107.88
C LEU A 421 26.91 -58.98 106.72
N THR A 422 27.73 -59.99 106.39
CA THR A 422 28.62 -59.92 105.22
C THR A 422 27.86 -59.98 103.89
N ARG A 423 26.71 -60.66 103.81
CA ARG A 423 25.80 -60.56 102.65
C ARG A 423 25.20 -59.17 102.54
N GLN A 424 24.71 -58.59 103.64
CA GLN A 424 24.18 -57.21 103.63
C GLN A 424 25.27 -56.16 103.31
N ILE A 425 26.50 -56.34 103.78
CA ILE A 425 27.63 -55.47 103.43
C ILE A 425 28.00 -55.62 101.96
N LYS A 426 27.92 -56.82 101.38
CA LYS A 426 28.13 -57.04 99.95
C LYS A 426 27.06 -56.36 99.11
N GLU A 427 25.78 -56.53 99.44
CA GLU A 427 24.67 -55.86 98.75
C GLU A 427 24.78 -54.33 98.83
N LEU A 428 25.13 -53.78 100.00
CA LEU A 428 25.37 -52.34 100.15
C LEU A 428 26.63 -51.88 99.40
N ASN A 429 27.68 -52.69 99.31
CA ASN A 429 28.85 -52.38 98.50
C ASN A 429 28.56 -52.43 97.00
N ASP A 430 27.73 -53.37 96.55
CA ASP A 430 27.29 -53.47 95.16
C ASP A 430 26.37 -52.29 94.79
N ASP A 431 25.50 -51.85 95.71
CA ASP A 431 24.70 -50.63 95.56
C ASP A 431 25.56 -49.34 95.56
N ILE A 432 26.59 -49.27 96.41
CA ILE A 432 27.55 -48.16 96.38
C ILE A 432 28.36 -48.17 95.08
N SER A 433 28.74 -49.36 94.59
CA SER A 433 29.49 -49.52 93.34
C SER A 433 28.64 -49.14 92.14
N SER A 434 27.39 -49.59 92.05
CA SER A 434 26.46 -49.19 90.99
C SER A 434 26.13 -47.69 91.02
N ARG A 435 26.02 -47.08 92.21
CA ARG A 435 25.90 -45.62 92.35
C ARG A 435 27.18 -44.88 91.98
N ARG A 436 28.36 -45.44 92.23
CA ARG A 436 29.65 -44.88 91.79
C ARG A 436 29.78 -44.96 90.28
N GLU A 437 29.43 -46.09 89.67
CA GLU A 437 29.37 -46.27 88.22
C GLU A 437 28.37 -45.30 87.59
N ALA A 438 27.15 -45.16 88.14
CA ALA A 438 26.18 -44.17 87.67
C ALA A 438 26.66 -42.71 87.85
N SER A 439 27.42 -42.43 88.91
CA SER A 439 28.04 -41.11 89.10
C SER A 439 29.22 -40.89 88.14
N GLU A 440 29.96 -41.93 87.78
CA GLU A 440 31.03 -41.91 86.78
C GLU A 440 30.47 -41.78 85.36
N THR A 441 29.37 -42.44 85.02
CA THR A 441 28.69 -42.23 83.74
C THR A 441 28.15 -40.80 83.64
N GLN A 442 27.49 -40.27 84.68
CA GLN A 442 27.09 -38.86 84.73
C GLN A 442 28.28 -37.90 84.65
N ARG A 443 29.42 -38.22 85.27
CA ARG A 443 30.66 -37.44 85.11
C ARG A 443 31.20 -37.52 83.68
N SER A 444 31.14 -38.68 83.05
CA SER A 444 31.57 -38.87 81.66
C SER A 444 30.68 -38.12 80.68
N GLU A 445 29.36 -38.10 80.90
CA GLU A 445 28.38 -37.31 80.15
C GLU A 445 28.58 -35.80 80.38
N LEU A 446 28.86 -35.37 81.61
CA LEU A 446 29.24 -33.98 81.88
C LEU A 446 30.56 -33.59 81.22
N LEU A 447 31.52 -34.51 81.13
CA LEU A 447 32.78 -34.29 80.41
C LEU A 447 32.55 -34.24 78.89
N SER A 448 31.70 -35.10 78.34
CA SER A 448 31.36 -35.08 76.91
C SER A 448 30.55 -33.84 76.53
N LEU A 449 29.58 -33.42 77.37
CA LEU A 449 28.86 -32.16 77.19
C LEU A 449 29.79 -30.95 77.35
N LYS A 450 30.77 -31.00 78.27
CA LYS A 450 31.80 -29.96 78.37
C LYS A 450 32.71 -29.93 77.14
N GLU A 451 33.04 -31.07 76.55
CA GLU A 451 33.83 -31.12 75.32
C GLU A 451 33.02 -30.66 74.11
N GLN A 452 31.74 -31.03 73.99
CA GLN A 452 30.82 -30.49 72.99
C GLN A 452 30.64 -28.97 73.15
N LEU A 453 30.57 -28.46 74.39
CA LEU A 453 30.57 -27.02 74.67
C LEU A 453 31.90 -26.37 74.29
N ARG A 454 33.05 -27.04 74.48
CA ARG A 454 34.36 -26.53 74.03
C ARG A 454 34.46 -26.50 72.50
N VAL A 455 33.99 -27.54 71.82
CA VAL A 455 33.93 -27.60 70.36
C VAL A 455 32.99 -26.52 69.83
N SER A 456 31.78 -26.40 70.37
CA SER A 456 30.84 -25.33 70.03
C SER A 456 31.40 -23.94 70.32
N ARG A 457 32.20 -23.76 71.39
CA ARG A 457 32.92 -22.49 71.65
C ARG A 457 34.07 -22.23 70.67
N ARG A 458 34.79 -23.26 70.22
CA ARG A 458 35.79 -23.13 69.16
C ARG A 458 35.11 -22.79 67.85
N GLU A 459 33.99 -23.42 67.53
CA GLU A 459 33.17 -23.10 66.36
C GLU A 459 32.63 -21.67 66.45
N GLU A 460 32.12 -21.25 67.61
CA GLU A 460 31.69 -19.86 67.88
C GLU A 460 32.87 -18.89 67.74
N GLN A 461 34.08 -19.25 68.19
CA GLN A 461 35.30 -18.46 67.97
C GLN A 461 35.67 -18.39 66.49
N THR A 462 35.64 -19.50 65.75
CA THR A 462 35.90 -19.48 64.29
C THR A 462 34.83 -18.71 63.52
N LEU A 463 33.57 -18.74 63.97
CA LEU A 463 32.49 -17.93 63.41
C LEU A 463 32.66 -16.46 63.79
N LYS A 464 33.16 -16.14 64.98
CA LYS A 464 33.56 -14.78 65.37
C LYS A 464 34.76 -14.30 64.59
N GLU A 465 35.76 -15.13 64.32
CA GLU A 465 36.90 -14.79 63.46
C GLU A 465 36.47 -14.61 62.00
N LYS A 466 35.51 -15.40 61.52
CA LYS A 466 34.89 -15.20 60.20
C LYS A 466 34.01 -13.95 60.15
N LEU A 467 33.21 -13.70 61.19
CA LEU A 467 32.42 -12.48 61.31
C LEU A 467 33.33 -11.26 61.45
N GLN A 468 34.42 -11.36 62.21
CA GLN A 468 35.43 -10.32 62.33
C GLN A 468 36.21 -10.15 61.02
N GLY A 469 36.49 -11.22 60.27
CA GLY A 469 37.06 -11.14 58.93
C GLY A 469 36.10 -10.49 57.93
N LEU A 470 34.80 -10.78 58.03
CA LEU A 470 33.75 -10.11 57.24
C LEU A 470 33.54 -8.67 57.71
N GLU A 471 33.67 -8.37 59.00
CA GLU A 471 33.62 -7.02 59.56
C GLU A 471 34.86 -6.23 59.16
N ASP A 472 36.04 -6.84 59.13
CA ASP A 472 37.29 -6.27 58.66
C ASP A 472 37.24 -6.07 57.14
N GLU A 473 36.65 -6.99 56.37
CA GLU A 473 36.33 -6.80 54.95
C GLU A 473 35.30 -5.68 54.77
N ILE A 474 34.28 -5.59 55.62
CA ILE A 474 33.34 -4.47 55.62
C ILE A 474 34.04 -3.17 56.01
N ILE A 475 34.99 -3.17 56.93
CA ILE A 475 35.81 -2.02 57.32
C ILE A 475 36.78 -1.66 56.20
N VAL A 476 37.35 -2.62 55.48
CA VAL A 476 38.20 -2.40 54.29
C VAL A 476 37.35 -1.90 53.13
N LEU A 477 36.11 -2.38 52.98
CA LEU A 477 35.16 -1.91 51.97
C LEU A 477 34.56 -0.55 52.34
N GLN A 478 34.37 -0.27 53.63
CA GLN A 478 34.00 1.04 54.15
C GLN A 478 35.18 1.99 54.07
N ALA A 479 36.41 1.55 54.31
CA ALA A 479 37.63 2.32 54.13
C ALA A 479 37.95 2.51 52.66
N SER A 480 37.65 1.56 51.76
CA SER A 480 37.79 1.73 50.31
C SER A 480 36.68 2.61 49.75
N LEU A 481 35.47 2.53 50.30
CA LEU A 481 34.36 3.43 49.97
C LEU A 481 34.62 4.83 50.55
N GLU A 482 35.21 4.94 51.73
CA GLU A 482 35.64 6.20 52.35
C GLU A 482 36.91 6.73 51.66
N GLU A 483 37.81 5.89 51.16
CA GLU A 483 38.95 6.26 50.31
C GLU A 483 38.45 6.67 48.93
N GLU A 484 37.43 6.03 48.35
CA GLU A 484 36.78 6.46 47.10
C GLU A 484 35.97 7.75 47.31
N GLN A 485 35.31 7.91 48.46
CA GLN A 485 34.62 9.15 48.83
C GLN A 485 35.62 10.25 49.18
N GLN A 486 36.76 9.93 49.81
CA GLN A 486 37.88 10.83 50.05
C GLN A 486 38.66 11.07 48.77
N TYR A 487 38.67 10.18 47.78
CA TYR A 487 39.22 10.37 46.44
C TYR A 487 38.26 11.21 45.58
N ALA A 488 36.95 11.10 45.79
CA ALA A 488 35.94 11.99 45.20
C ALA A 488 35.92 13.37 45.88
N LEU A 489 36.12 13.44 47.21
CA LEU A 489 36.25 14.68 47.97
C LEU A 489 37.64 15.31 47.80
N ALA A 490 38.69 14.52 47.58
CA ALA A 490 40.03 14.99 47.21
C ALA A 490 40.09 15.32 45.72
N GLN A 491 39.33 14.71 44.81
CA GLN A 491 39.13 15.29 43.46
C GLN A 491 38.40 16.64 43.54
N ARG A 492 37.44 16.78 44.48
CA ARG A 492 36.75 18.07 44.71
C ARG A 492 37.57 19.10 45.49
N LYS A 493 38.55 18.71 46.30
CA LYS A 493 39.40 19.61 47.13
C LYS A 493 40.87 19.74 46.65
N ALA A 494 41.38 18.80 45.86
CA ALA A 494 42.65 18.87 45.12
C ALA A 494 42.48 19.51 43.73
N GLY A 495 41.27 19.92 43.36
CA GLY A 495 41.01 21.04 42.45
C GLY A 495 41.45 22.42 43.01
N SER A 496 42.39 22.44 43.95
CA SER A 496 43.06 23.65 44.47
C SER A 496 44.58 23.62 44.28
N LEU A 497 45.18 22.51 43.82
CA LEU A 497 46.58 22.48 43.37
C LEU A 497 46.73 22.09 41.89
N ASP A 498 45.75 21.40 41.30
CA ASP A 498 45.61 21.31 39.84
C ASP A 498 44.95 22.55 39.23
N THR A 499 44.55 23.56 40.01
CA THR A 499 44.31 24.90 39.46
C THR A 499 45.62 25.60 39.11
N GLY A 500 46.80 25.17 39.56
CA GLY A 500 48.06 25.75 39.07
C GLY A 500 48.43 25.22 37.68
N SER A 501 48.42 23.90 37.52
CA SER A 501 48.67 23.18 36.26
C SER A 501 47.51 23.34 35.27
N HIS A 502 46.25 23.33 35.71
CA HIS A 502 45.10 23.71 34.88
C HIS A 502 44.94 25.21 34.73
N LEU A 503 45.39 26.13 35.60
CA LEU A 503 45.45 27.56 35.21
C LEU A 503 46.60 27.81 34.25
N GLN A 504 47.67 27.00 34.25
CA GLN A 504 48.73 27.08 33.24
C GLN A 504 48.30 26.41 31.92
N SER A 505 47.56 25.29 31.96
CA SER A 505 46.90 24.68 30.79
C SER A 505 45.75 25.53 30.28
N ILE A 506 44.91 26.12 31.15
CA ILE A 506 43.85 27.07 30.80
C ILE A 506 44.46 28.41 30.41
N ALA A 507 45.63 28.82 30.90
CA ALA A 507 46.33 30.01 30.39
C ALA A 507 47.01 29.73 29.05
N GLN A 508 47.58 28.54 28.84
CA GLN A 508 48.11 28.09 27.55
C GLN A 508 46.99 27.80 26.56
N GLU A 509 45.83 27.31 26.98
CA GLU A 509 44.62 27.14 26.19
C GLU A 509 43.91 28.46 25.99
N LYS A 510 43.95 29.42 26.92
CA LYS A 510 43.46 30.79 26.71
C LYS A 510 44.41 31.58 25.82
N GLN A 511 45.71 31.30 25.88
CA GLN A 511 46.70 31.84 24.95
C GLN A 511 46.58 31.16 23.59
N ALA A 512 46.34 29.84 23.50
CA ALA A 512 46.13 29.11 22.25
C ALA A 512 44.75 29.43 21.65
N LEU A 513 43.70 29.56 22.47
CA LEU A 513 42.39 30.08 22.04
C LEU A 513 42.48 31.56 21.71
N GLY A 514 43.36 32.31 22.37
CA GLY A 514 43.66 33.72 22.07
C GLY A 514 44.44 33.89 20.77
N GLU A 515 45.38 32.99 20.49
CA GLU A 515 46.15 32.86 19.26
C GLU A 515 45.25 32.34 18.14
N GLN A 516 44.36 31.37 18.40
CA GLN A 516 43.28 30.95 17.49
C GLN A 516 42.25 32.06 17.29
N LEU A 517 41.95 32.90 18.28
CA LEU A 517 41.11 34.07 18.10
C LEU A 517 41.83 35.14 17.28
N SER A 518 43.15 35.28 17.44
CA SER A 518 43.95 36.21 16.64
C SER A 518 44.16 35.70 15.21
N ALA A 519 44.26 34.37 15.04
CA ALA A 519 44.37 33.69 13.76
C ALA A 519 43.03 33.70 13.04
N THR A 520 41.92 33.41 13.70
CA THR A 520 40.58 33.59 13.11
C THR A 520 40.27 35.06 12.87
N LYS A 521 40.79 36.00 13.67
CA LYS A 521 40.69 37.45 13.36
C LYS A 521 41.59 37.85 12.21
N SER A 522 42.78 37.28 12.05
CA SER A 522 43.65 37.53 10.89
C SER A 522 43.07 36.89 9.65
N GLU A 523 42.56 35.65 9.72
CA GLU A 523 41.78 34.98 8.68
C GLU A 523 40.50 35.75 8.35
N LEU A 524 39.80 36.33 9.33
CA LEU A 524 38.62 37.16 9.06
C LEU A 524 39.01 38.51 8.44
N ASN A 525 40.15 39.08 8.81
CA ASN A 525 40.68 40.27 8.16
C ASN A 525 41.22 39.96 6.76
N GLU A 526 41.87 38.82 6.55
CA GLU A 526 42.28 38.30 5.24
C GLU A 526 41.05 38.03 4.40
N LEU A 527 40.02 37.37 4.94
CA LEU A 527 38.74 37.15 4.27
C LEU A 527 38.02 38.47 3.97
N ARG A 528 38.16 39.50 4.80
CA ARG A 528 37.65 40.85 4.51
C ARG A 528 38.46 41.55 3.43
N VAL A 529 39.79 41.35 3.39
CA VAL A 529 40.65 41.86 2.31
C VAL A 529 40.32 41.14 1.01
N THR A 530 40.23 39.80 1.01
CA THR A 530 39.80 39.04 -0.17
C THR A 530 38.37 39.36 -0.56
N LEU A 531 37.47 39.66 0.40
CA LEU A 531 36.14 40.15 0.07
C LEU A 531 36.23 41.52 -0.61
N SER A 532 37.05 42.45 -0.10
CA SER A 532 37.24 43.75 -0.74
C SER A 532 37.94 43.65 -2.11
N GLU A 533 38.84 42.68 -2.30
CA GLU A 533 39.47 42.37 -3.59
C GLU A 533 38.46 41.76 -4.55
N VAL A 534 37.63 40.81 -4.10
CA VAL A 534 36.54 40.23 -4.90
C VAL A 534 35.45 41.27 -5.19
N GLU A 535 35.19 42.21 -4.29
CA GLU A 535 34.29 43.34 -4.53
C GLU A 535 34.89 44.31 -5.55
N ALA A 536 36.20 44.58 -5.50
CA ALA A 536 36.89 45.37 -6.51
C ALA A 536 36.98 44.65 -7.86
N GLU A 537 37.15 43.33 -7.88
CA GLU A 537 37.06 42.50 -9.09
C GLU A 537 35.63 42.47 -9.63
N ARG A 538 34.62 42.38 -8.77
CA ARG A 538 33.20 42.51 -9.17
C ARG A 538 32.94 43.88 -9.78
N ASP A 539 33.43 44.95 -9.16
CA ASP A 539 33.23 46.31 -9.63
C ASP A 539 34.01 46.54 -10.94
N GLY A 540 35.22 46.00 -11.07
CA GLY A 540 35.99 45.98 -12.33
C GLY A 540 35.33 45.16 -13.44
N LEU A 541 34.77 43.99 -13.11
CA LEU A 541 33.98 43.17 -14.04
C LEU A 541 32.63 43.83 -14.38
N GLN A 542 32.05 44.60 -13.46
CA GLN A 542 30.85 45.40 -13.74
C GLN A 542 31.18 46.59 -14.65
N ASP A 543 32.33 47.22 -14.51
CA ASP A 543 32.83 48.26 -15.41
C ASP A 543 33.21 47.68 -16.79
N GLU A 544 33.76 46.47 -16.84
CA GLU A 544 33.99 45.72 -18.09
C GLU A 544 32.67 45.31 -18.75
N LEU A 545 31.69 44.80 -17.99
CA LEU A 545 30.34 44.50 -18.48
C LEU A 545 29.63 45.75 -19.01
N ALA A 546 29.74 46.88 -18.31
CA ALA A 546 29.18 48.16 -18.77
C ALA A 546 29.81 48.65 -20.08
N GLN A 547 31.05 48.24 -20.39
CA GLN A 547 31.70 48.49 -21.69
C GLN A 547 31.24 47.53 -22.79
N TYR A 548 30.78 46.31 -22.45
CA TYR A 548 30.24 45.34 -23.40
C TYR A 548 28.76 45.56 -23.77
N ASP A 549 27.99 46.27 -22.93
CA ASP A 549 26.55 46.52 -23.09
C ASP A 549 26.15 47.40 -24.31
N HIS A 550 27.10 47.90 -25.12
CA HIS A 550 26.78 48.85 -26.22
C HIS A 550 27.01 48.33 -27.64
N ILE A 551 27.57 47.12 -27.84
CA ILE A 551 27.83 46.61 -29.21
C ILE A 551 27.40 45.13 -29.39
N GLY A 552 27.23 44.33 -28.33
CA GLY A 552 26.94 42.88 -28.44
C GLY A 552 25.50 42.42 -28.20
N ASP A 553 24.67 43.19 -27.51
CA ASP A 553 23.43 42.65 -26.91
C ASP A 553 22.27 42.44 -27.89
N ALA A 554 22.18 43.19 -29.00
CA ALA A 554 21.06 43.03 -29.92
C ALA A 554 21.04 41.64 -30.59
N ILE A 555 22.21 41.11 -30.98
CA ILE A 555 22.32 39.84 -31.69
C ILE A 555 22.25 38.66 -30.72
N ARG A 556 22.85 38.79 -29.52
CA ARG A 556 22.82 37.74 -28.49
C ARG A 556 21.42 37.58 -27.89
N VAL A 557 20.72 38.68 -27.59
CA VAL A 557 19.36 38.65 -27.05
C VAL A 557 18.38 38.06 -28.07
N ASP A 558 18.56 38.29 -29.37
CA ASP A 558 17.69 37.71 -30.39
C ASP A 558 17.98 36.22 -30.63
N HIS A 559 19.23 35.78 -30.49
CA HIS A 559 19.58 34.35 -30.47
C HIS A 559 19.00 33.65 -29.22
N GLU A 560 19.13 34.25 -28.04
CA GLU A 560 18.56 33.73 -26.80
C GLU A 560 17.01 33.71 -26.84
N LYS A 561 16.36 34.71 -27.46
CA LYS A 561 14.90 34.68 -27.70
C LYS A 561 14.48 33.55 -28.63
N LEU A 562 15.28 33.24 -29.66
CA LEU A 562 15.01 32.13 -30.57
C LEU A 562 15.17 30.78 -29.86
N GLU A 563 16.23 30.61 -29.08
CA GLU A 563 16.44 29.40 -28.29
C GLU A 563 15.37 29.23 -27.19
N LEU A 564 14.95 30.32 -26.55
CA LEU A 564 13.82 30.30 -25.61
C LEU A 564 12.48 29.97 -26.28
N LYS A 565 12.25 30.42 -27.52
CA LYS A 565 11.05 30.00 -28.30
C LYS A 565 11.10 28.52 -28.66
N LYS A 566 12.27 28.00 -29.07
CA LYS A 566 12.45 26.57 -29.33
C LYS A 566 12.24 25.73 -28.06
N ALA A 567 12.82 26.16 -26.94
CA ALA A 567 12.63 25.50 -25.65
C ALA A 567 11.16 25.57 -25.20
N LYS A 568 10.48 26.70 -25.39
CA LYS A 568 9.05 26.84 -25.10
C LYS A 568 8.21 25.86 -25.93
N LEU A 569 8.47 25.75 -27.24
CA LEU A 569 7.76 24.81 -28.11
C LEU A 569 8.02 23.35 -27.73
N ARG A 570 9.25 23.00 -27.30
CA ARG A 570 9.56 21.66 -26.78
C ARG A 570 8.77 21.38 -25.50
N LEU A 571 8.77 22.31 -24.55
CA LEU A 571 8.00 22.18 -23.32
C LEU A 571 6.50 22.13 -23.57
N GLU A 572 5.97 22.89 -24.53
CA GLU A 572 4.56 22.82 -24.93
C GLU A 572 4.20 21.44 -25.50
N ARG A 573 5.07 20.85 -26.33
CA ARG A 573 4.89 19.48 -26.83
C ARG A 573 4.98 18.44 -25.71
N ASP A 574 5.94 18.58 -24.80
CA ASP A 574 6.05 17.70 -23.63
C ASP A 574 4.82 17.83 -22.72
N VAL A 575 4.28 19.03 -22.53
CA VAL A 575 3.04 19.25 -21.76
C VAL A 575 1.84 18.60 -22.45
N ILE A 576 1.74 18.69 -23.78
CA ILE A 576 0.68 18.01 -24.53
C ILE A 576 0.84 16.49 -24.39
N ARG A 577 2.06 15.95 -24.58
CA ARG A 577 2.34 14.51 -24.42
C ARG A 577 2.01 14.02 -23.00
N LEU A 578 2.47 14.74 -21.97
CA LEU A 578 2.20 14.40 -20.58
C LEU A 578 0.70 14.51 -20.25
N ASN A 579 -0.03 15.44 -20.85
CA ASN A 579 -1.48 15.51 -20.69
C ASN A 579 -2.19 14.34 -21.37
N THR A 580 -1.75 13.90 -22.55
CA THR A 580 -2.29 12.69 -23.20
C THR A 580 -1.96 11.43 -22.42
N GLU A 581 -0.73 11.30 -21.91
CA GLU A 581 -0.32 10.19 -21.04
C GLU A 581 -1.14 10.20 -19.74
N LYS A 582 -1.32 11.36 -19.11
CA LYS A 582 -2.19 11.52 -17.93
C LYS A 582 -3.64 11.13 -18.22
N SER A 583 -4.19 11.51 -19.38
CA SER A 583 -5.55 11.08 -19.79
C SER A 583 -5.61 9.57 -19.94
N SER A 584 -4.66 8.96 -20.66
CA SER A 584 -4.62 7.51 -20.86
C SER A 584 -4.43 6.72 -19.55
N LEU A 585 -3.63 7.25 -18.61
CA LEU A 585 -3.44 6.65 -17.28
C LEU A 585 -4.68 6.83 -16.41
N GLN A 586 -5.40 7.94 -16.57
CA GLN A 586 -6.68 8.16 -15.88
C GLN A 586 -7.75 7.21 -16.42
N GLU A 587 -7.85 7.04 -17.74
CA GLU A 587 -8.73 6.05 -18.37
C GLU A 587 -8.40 4.62 -17.95
N ALA A 588 -7.10 4.25 -17.90
CA ALA A 588 -6.67 2.94 -17.42
C ALA A 588 -6.98 2.75 -15.92
N LYS A 589 -6.82 3.79 -15.10
CA LYS A 589 -7.19 3.77 -13.69
C LYS A 589 -8.70 3.57 -13.53
N ASP A 590 -9.51 4.30 -14.29
CA ASP A 590 -10.97 4.23 -14.22
C ASP A 590 -11.46 2.86 -14.72
N ALA A 591 -10.81 2.28 -15.74
CA ALA A 591 -11.08 0.90 -16.18
C ALA A 591 -10.75 -0.14 -15.11
N LEU A 592 -9.58 -0.04 -14.46
CA LEU A 592 -9.21 -0.94 -13.36
C LEU A 592 -10.12 -0.76 -12.14
N GLN A 593 -10.54 0.47 -11.84
CA GLN A 593 -11.49 0.74 -10.76
C GLN A 593 -12.84 0.05 -11.06
N ASN A 594 -13.34 0.17 -12.30
CA ASN A 594 -14.56 -0.51 -12.72
C ASN A 594 -14.42 -2.04 -12.66
N GLU A 595 -13.28 -2.61 -13.04
CA GLU A 595 -13.01 -4.05 -12.89
C GLU A 595 -13.03 -4.49 -11.43
N VAL A 596 -12.38 -3.73 -10.54
CA VAL A 596 -12.41 -4.00 -9.09
C VAL A 596 -13.82 -3.90 -8.53
N ASP A 597 -14.57 -2.86 -8.88
CA ASP A 597 -15.95 -2.68 -8.43
C ASP A 597 -16.85 -3.83 -8.93
N ASN A 598 -16.64 -4.29 -10.17
CA ASN A 598 -17.34 -5.46 -10.71
C ASN A 598 -16.98 -6.76 -9.96
N GLU A 599 -15.70 -6.98 -9.62
CA GLU A 599 -15.30 -8.14 -8.82
C GLU A 599 -15.81 -8.06 -7.37
N LEU A 600 -15.90 -6.86 -6.78
CA LEU A 600 -16.52 -6.66 -5.47
C LEU A 600 -18.01 -7.00 -5.50
N VAL A 601 -18.73 -6.60 -6.55
CA VAL A 601 -20.15 -6.97 -6.74
C VAL A 601 -20.30 -8.48 -6.93
N ARG A 602 -19.42 -9.13 -7.70
CA ARG A 602 -19.43 -10.60 -7.85
C ARG A 602 -19.14 -11.30 -6.52
N ALA A 603 -18.13 -10.86 -5.79
CA ALA A 603 -17.80 -11.40 -4.47
C ALA A 603 -18.96 -11.22 -3.48
N ALA A 604 -19.60 -10.05 -3.44
CA ALA A 604 -20.78 -9.81 -2.62
C ALA A 604 -21.95 -10.74 -3.00
N ALA A 605 -22.21 -10.95 -4.29
CA ALA A 605 -23.24 -11.88 -4.75
C ALA A 605 -22.91 -13.35 -4.39
N GLU A 606 -21.63 -13.74 -4.41
CA GLU A 606 -21.18 -15.05 -3.96
C GLU A 606 -21.30 -15.20 -2.43
N GLU A 607 -20.98 -14.17 -1.65
CA GLU A 607 -21.18 -14.13 -0.20
C GLU A 607 -22.66 -14.26 0.15
N GLU A 608 -23.55 -13.52 -0.52
CA GLU A 608 -25.01 -13.64 -0.34
C GLU A 608 -25.50 -15.05 -0.68
N ARG A 609 -24.99 -15.65 -1.76
CA ARG A 609 -25.32 -17.03 -2.15
C ARG A 609 -24.86 -18.03 -1.08
N LEU A 610 -23.63 -17.89 -0.58
CA LEU A 610 -23.09 -18.76 0.47
C LEU A 610 -23.83 -18.56 1.79
N ALA A 611 -24.18 -17.32 2.15
CA ALA A 611 -24.99 -17.02 3.33
C ALA A 611 -26.37 -17.67 3.22
N ALA A 612 -27.02 -17.62 2.05
CA ALA A 612 -28.28 -18.31 1.81
C ALA A 612 -28.14 -19.84 1.90
N GLU A 613 -27.01 -20.40 1.45
CA GLU A 613 -26.72 -21.83 1.59
C GLU A 613 -26.48 -22.23 3.05
N ILE A 614 -25.75 -21.42 3.82
CA ILE A 614 -25.57 -21.60 5.26
C ILE A 614 -26.91 -21.58 5.99
N SER A 615 -27.78 -20.60 5.70
CA SER A 615 -29.12 -20.52 6.29
C SER A 615 -29.95 -21.76 5.97
N ARG A 616 -29.93 -22.23 4.71
CA ARG A 616 -30.61 -23.48 4.31
C ARG A 616 -30.05 -24.70 5.03
N LEU A 617 -28.74 -24.75 5.29
CA LEU A 617 -28.12 -25.84 6.05
C LEU A 617 -28.47 -25.77 7.55
N GLN A 618 -28.52 -24.57 8.12
CA GLN A 618 -28.98 -24.33 9.49
C GLN A 618 -30.45 -24.73 9.67
N ASP A 619 -31.33 -24.38 8.73
CA ASP A 619 -32.73 -24.82 8.74
C ASP A 619 -32.84 -26.35 8.68
N LYS A 620 -32.05 -26.99 7.81
CA LYS A 620 -32.02 -28.46 7.72
C LYS A 620 -31.53 -29.11 9.01
N LEU A 621 -30.53 -28.53 9.68
CA LEU A 621 -30.06 -29.00 10.99
C LEU A 621 -31.14 -28.83 12.06
N TYR A 622 -31.77 -27.66 12.13
CA TYR A 622 -32.86 -27.39 13.05
C TYR A 622 -34.01 -28.39 12.83
N MET A 623 -34.41 -28.65 11.59
CA MET A 623 -35.45 -29.64 11.26
C MET A 623 -35.04 -31.08 11.60
N ALA A 624 -33.74 -31.40 11.56
CA ALA A 624 -33.23 -32.71 11.96
C ALA A 624 -33.22 -32.86 13.49
N ASP A 625 -32.88 -31.80 14.23
CA ASP A 625 -32.89 -31.80 15.69
C ASP A 625 -34.33 -31.79 16.24
N ASP A 626 -35.25 -31.02 15.64
CA ASP A 626 -36.69 -31.08 15.94
C ASP A 626 -37.27 -32.50 15.76
N LYS A 627 -36.81 -33.23 14.73
CA LYS A 627 -37.21 -34.64 14.51
C LYS A 627 -36.65 -35.54 15.61
N LYS A 628 -35.37 -35.39 15.97
CA LYS A 628 -34.77 -36.15 17.09
C LYS A 628 -35.47 -35.86 18.40
N ASP A 629 -35.83 -34.61 18.69
CA ASP A 629 -36.53 -34.24 19.91
C ASP A 629 -37.95 -34.81 19.94
N ARG A 630 -38.67 -34.81 18.82
CA ARG A 630 -39.97 -35.50 18.71
C ARG A 630 -39.83 -37.01 18.94
N GLU A 631 -38.81 -37.64 18.37
CA GLU A 631 -38.52 -39.06 18.59
C GLU A 631 -38.15 -39.33 20.05
N LEU A 632 -37.29 -38.51 20.66
CA LEU A 632 -36.90 -38.60 22.07
C LEU A 632 -38.10 -38.40 23.00
N LEU A 633 -38.99 -37.45 22.72
CA LEU A 633 -40.25 -37.27 23.44
C LEU A 633 -41.15 -38.49 23.30
N SER A 634 -41.22 -39.10 22.10
CA SER A 634 -41.96 -40.34 21.88
C SER A 634 -41.38 -41.50 22.70
N TYR A 635 -40.05 -41.64 22.74
CA TYR A 635 -39.38 -42.66 23.52
C TYR A 635 -39.54 -42.43 25.02
N ARG A 636 -39.39 -41.19 25.50
CA ARG A 636 -39.65 -40.83 26.91
C ARG A 636 -41.10 -41.14 27.30
N SER A 637 -42.07 -40.80 26.45
CA SER A 637 -43.49 -41.13 26.71
C SER A 637 -43.75 -42.64 26.72
N LYS A 638 -43.01 -43.42 25.92
CA LYS A 638 -43.07 -44.88 25.93
C LYS A 638 -42.44 -45.45 27.19
N THR A 639 -41.30 -44.90 27.62
CA THR A 639 -40.64 -45.26 28.87
C THR A 639 -41.53 -44.97 30.07
N THR A 640 -42.15 -43.79 30.16
CA THR A 640 -43.06 -43.46 31.28
C THR A 640 -44.28 -44.37 31.32
N ARG A 641 -44.84 -44.77 30.16
CA ARG A 641 -45.91 -45.79 30.11
C ARG A 641 -45.43 -47.17 30.58
N LEU A 642 -44.21 -47.57 30.21
CA LEU A 642 -43.62 -48.84 30.67
C LEU A 642 -43.32 -48.81 32.16
N GLU A 643 -42.82 -47.69 32.70
CA GLU A 643 -42.59 -47.47 34.12
C GLU A 643 -43.89 -47.48 34.92
N ALA A 644 -44.96 -46.85 34.42
CA ALA A 644 -46.29 -46.93 35.05
C ALA A 644 -46.82 -48.37 35.05
N ARG A 645 -46.69 -49.09 33.93
CA ARG A 645 -47.08 -50.50 33.85
C ARG A 645 -46.23 -51.40 34.74
N LEU A 646 -44.94 -51.11 34.90
CA LEU A 646 -44.07 -51.81 35.86
C LEU A 646 -44.53 -51.55 37.29
N LYS A 647 -44.85 -50.31 37.66
CA LYS A 647 -45.44 -49.97 38.97
C LYS A 647 -46.77 -50.68 39.22
N ASP A 648 -47.64 -50.78 38.21
CA ASP A 648 -48.90 -51.52 38.31
C ASP A 648 -48.67 -53.03 38.48
N LEU A 649 -47.70 -53.61 37.75
CA LEU A 649 -47.32 -55.01 37.88
C LEU A 649 -46.62 -55.31 39.22
N GLU A 650 -45.80 -54.39 39.72
CA GLU A 650 -45.19 -54.44 41.04
C GLU A 650 -46.27 -54.37 42.13
N ALA A 651 -47.29 -53.53 41.98
CA ALA A 651 -48.43 -53.48 42.90
C ALA A 651 -49.28 -54.76 42.87
N LEU A 652 -49.47 -55.37 41.70
CA LEU A 652 -50.15 -56.67 41.56
C LEU A 652 -49.33 -57.83 42.17
N LEU A 653 -48.00 -57.78 42.05
CA LEU A 653 -47.10 -58.74 42.69
C LEU A 653 -47.12 -58.57 44.23
N HIS A 654 -47.15 -57.32 44.71
CA HIS A 654 -47.21 -57.02 46.13
C HIS A 654 -48.55 -57.40 46.78
N ASN A 655 -49.64 -57.43 45.99
CA ASN A 655 -50.98 -57.87 46.39
C ASN A 655 -51.21 -59.38 46.25
N SER A 656 -50.24 -60.15 45.74
CA SER A 656 -50.35 -61.62 45.62
C SER A 656 -49.38 -62.33 46.57
N VAL A 657 -49.76 -62.35 47.85
CA VAL A 657 -49.30 -63.36 48.80
C VAL A 657 -50.50 -64.24 49.21
N PRO A 658 -50.36 -65.58 49.20
CA PRO A 658 -51.47 -66.52 49.14
C PRO A 658 -51.87 -67.05 50.52
N SER A 659 -53.18 -67.19 50.76
CA SER A 659 -53.71 -68.05 51.82
C SER A 659 -54.16 -69.39 51.20
N GLU A 660 -53.42 -70.43 51.59
CA GLU A 660 -53.79 -71.83 51.74
C GLU A 660 -54.11 -72.75 50.54
N PRO A 661 -53.74 -74.05 50.66
CA PRO A 661 -53.67 -75.01 49.57
C PRO A 661 -54.85 -75.99 49.58
N VAL A 662 -55.46 -76.26 48.41
CA VAL A 662 -56.29 -77.45 48.20
C VAL A 662 -55.96 -78.07 46.85
N SER A 663 -55.74 -79.38 46.90
CA SER A 663 -55.39 -80.34 45.86
C SER A 663 -56.33 -80.39 44.63
N PRO A 664 -55.86 -80.93 43.48
CA PRO A 664 -56.49 -80.78 42.17
C PRO A 664 -57.55 -81.87 41.86
N PRO A 665 -58.59 -81.58 41.05
CA PRO A 665 -59.35 -82.58 40.32
C PRO A 665 -58.82 -82.70 38.89
N GLU A 666 -58.12 -83.81 38.64
CA GLU A 666 -57.71 -84.30 37.34
C GLU A 666 -58.94 -84.56 36.46
N HIS A 667 -59.06 -83.85 35.32
CA HIS A 667 -59.55 -84.35 34.01
C HIS A 667 -60.12 -83.28 33.07
N ALA A 668 -60.45 -82.07 33.54
CA ALA A 668 -60.72 -80.92 32.65
C ALA A 668 -59.41 -80.29 32.12
N ASP A 669 -58.38 -80.34 32.95
CA ASP A 669 -57.07 -79.77 32.67
C ASP A 669 -56.27 -80.57 31.64
N ALA A 670 -56.47 -81.88 31.51
CA ALA A 670 -55.71 -82.67 30.53
C ALA A 670 -56.04 -82.29 29.07
N SER A 671 -57.31 -81.95 28.77
CA SER A 671 -57.69 -81.49 27.42
C SER A 671 -57.30 -80.03 27.18
N ILE A 672 -57.43 -79.16 28.18
CA ILE A 672 -56.99 -77.77 28.09
C ILE A 672 -55.46 -77.70 27.99
N PHE A 673 -54.72 -78.48 28.77
CA PHE A 673 -53.26 -78.58 28.65
C PHE A 673 -52.82 -79.27 27.38
N ARG A 674 -53.56 -80.26 26.83
CA ARG A 674 -53.26 -80.81 25.49
C ARG A 674 -53.55 -79.81 24.38
N GLN A 675 -54.60 -79.01 24.49
CA GLN A 675 -54.94 -77.96 23.53
C GLN A 675 -53.95 -76.80 23.65
N CYS A 676 -53.58 -76.37 24.85
CA CYS A 676 -52.53 -75.38 25.09
C CYS A 676 -51.14 -75.93 24.69
N LEU A 677 -50.85 -77.23 24.85
CA LEU A 677 -49.65 -77.87 24.30
C LEU A 677 -49.68 -77.94 22.78
N ALA A 678 -50.83 -78.21 22.18
CA ALA A 678 -50.99 -78.21 20.73
C ALA A 678 -50.84 -76.79 20.17
N GLU A 679 -51.46 -75.79 20.78
CA GLU A 679 -51.34 -74.37 20.42
C GLU A 679 -49.93 -73.83 20.64
N THR A 680 -49.25 -74.21 21.73
CA THR A 680 -47.84 -73.82 21.94
C THR A 680 -46.92 -74.51 20.95
N ARG A 681 -47.12 -75.80 20.65
CA ARG A 681 -46.38 -76.51 19.58
C ARG A 681 -46.69 -75.94 18.19
N GLU A 682 -47.89 -75.45 17.95
CA GLU A 682 -48.27 -74.82 16.69
C GLU A 682 -47.67 -73.41 16.56
N ARG A 683 -47.70 -72.61 17.64
CA ARG A 683 -46.96 -71.34 17.71
C ARG A 683 -45.46 -71.55 17.54
N GLU A 684 -44.90 -72.59 18.15
CA GLU A 684 -43.49 -72.97 18.01
C GLU A 684 -43.18 -73.39 16.57
N ARG A 685 -44.03 -74.18 15.91
CA ARG A 685 -43.88 -74.48 14.48
C ARG A 685 -43.95 -73.23 13.61
N ILE A 686 -44.85 -72.29 13.90
CA ILE A 686 -44.97 -71.02 13.16
C ILE A 686 -43.72 -70.17 13.38
N ILE A 687 -43.18 -70.11 14.60
CA ILE A 687 -41.93 -69.39 14.90
C ILE A 687 -40.77 -70.06 14.19
N LEU A 688 -40.63 -71.39 14.24
CA LEU A 688 -39.60 -72.13 13.53
C LEU A 688 -39.73 -71.98 12.01
N GLN A 689 -40.95 -71.93 11.46
CA GLN A 689 -41.17 -71.61 10.04
C GLN A 689 -40.75 -70.18 9.72
N ARG A 690 -41.13 -69.19 10.54
CA ARG A 690 -40.68 -67.80 10.39
C ARG A 690 -39.16 -67.69 10.48
N GLU A 691 -38.53 -68.38 11.41
CA GLU A 691 -37.07 -68.43 11.52
C GLU A 691 -36.43 -69.14 10.33
N SER A 692 -37.03 -70.21 9.81
CA SER A 692 -36.53 -70.88 8.60
C SER A 692 -36.64 -69.99 7.36
N ASN A 693 -37.73 -69.21 7.27
CA ASN A 693 -37.97 -68.23 6.21
C ASN A 693 -37.06 -67.01 6.35
N LEU A 694 -36.75 -66.57 7.57
CA LEU A 694 -35.78 -65.53 7.83
C LEU A 694 -34.36 -66.04 7.58
N LYS A 695 -34.04 -67.28 7.92
CA LYS A 695 -32.74 -67.90 7.60
C LYS A 695 -32.58 -68.13 6.10
N SER A 696 -33.64 -68.44 5.37
CA SER A 696 -33.60 -68.52 3.90
C SER A 696 -33.50 -67.13 3.27
N SER A 697 -34.24 -66.13 3.76
CA SER A 697 -34.12 -64.75 3.29
C SER A 697 -32.77 -64.13 3.61
N ILE A 698 -32.19 -64.41 4.78
CA ILE A 698 -30.82 -64.02 5.14
C ILE A 698 -29.82 -64.72 4.22
N ARG A 699 -30.01 -66.01 3.88
CA ARG A 699 -29.14 -66.70 2.91
C ARG A 699 -29.27 -66.11 1.50
N LEU A 700 -30.47 -65.77 1.06
CA LEU A 700 -30.72 -65.11 -0.22
C LEU A 700 -30.15 -63.69 -0.25
N LEU A 701 -30.30 -62.92 0.83
CA LEU A 701 -29.72 -61.59 0.97
C LEU A 701 -28.19 -61.65 1.06
N LYS A 702 -27.62 -62.65 1.75
CA LYS A 702 -26.17 -62.89 1.75
C LYS A 702 -25.68 -63.29 0.36
N SER A 703 -26.39 -64.16 -0.35
CA SER A 703 -26.09 -64.48 -1.76
C SER A 703 -26.15 -63.22 -2.61
N ARG A 704 -27.22 -62.42 -2.47
CA ARG A 704 -27.39 -61.17 -3.20
C ARG A 704 -26.32 -60.15 -2.85
N ILE A 705 -25.86 -60.09 -1.60
CA ILE A 705 -24.71 -59.27 -1.18
C ILE A 705 -23.46 -59.78 -1.87
N THR A 706 -23.19 -61.09 -1.86
CA THR A 706 -22.00 -61.63 -2.56
C THR A 706 -22.08 -61.47 -4.08
N ASP A 707 -23.28 -61.54 -4.67
CA ASP A 707 -23.51 -61.32 -6.09
C ASP A 707 -23.39 -59.84 -6.43
N LEU A 708 -23.87 -58.93 -5.58
CA LEU A 708 -23.66 -57.49 -5.70
C LEU A 708 -22.21 -57.09 -5.44
N GLU A 709 -21.50 -57.76 -4.53
CA GLU A 709 -20.07 -57.56 -4.29
C GLU A 709 -19.25 -58.04 -5.49
N LYS A 710 -19.64 -59.18 -6.10
CA LYS A 710 -19.07 -59.64 -7.37
C LYS A 710 -19.42 -58.71 -8.52
N GLU A 711 -20.68 -58.33 -8.71
CA GLU A 711 -21.09 -57.35 -9.73
C GLU A 711 -20.36 -56.00 -9.51
N ASN A 712 -20.16 -55.56 -8.27
CA ASN A 712 -19.42 -54.35 -7.96
C ASN A 712 -17.92 -54.52 -8.17
N HIS A 713 -17.35 -55.70 -7.89
CA HIS A 713 -15.97 -56.04 -8.26
C HIS A 713 -15.79 -56.14 -9.77
N ASP A 714 -16.69 -56.78 -10.50
CA ASP A 714 -16.67 -56.90 -11.96
C ASP A 714 -16.91 -55.54 -12.62
N LEU A 715 -17.77 -54.68 -12.06
CA LEU A 715 -17.93 -53.29 -12.49
C LEU A 715 -16.71 -52.43 -12.13
N GLN A 716 -16.03 -52.69 -11.01
CA GLN A 716 -14.76 -52.04 -10.68
C GLN A 716 -13.67 -52.50 -11.64
N ILE A 717 -13.55 -53.80 -11.90
CA ILE A 717 -12.60 -54.37 -12.85
C ILE A 717 -12.90 -53.84 -14.26
N ALA A 718 -14.15 -53.81 -14.71
CA ALA A 718 -14.55 -53.19 -15.98
C ALA A 718 -14.28 -51.67 -16.02
N LYS A 719 -14.39 -50.96 -14.89
CA LYS A 719 -13.94 -49.56 -14.77
C LYS A 719 -12.42 -49.40 -14.84
N TYR A 720 -11.65 -50.40 -14.43
CA TYR A 720 -10.18 -50.36 -14.45
C TYR A 720 -9.56 -50.97 -15.73
N GLU A 721 -10.24 -51.89 -16.40
CA GLU A 721 -9.77 -52.58 -17.62
C GLU A 721 -10.27 -51.93 -18.93
N GLY A 722 -11.33 -51.11 -18.87
CA GLY A 722 -12.04 -50.62 -20.06
C GLY A 722 -11.59 -49.28 -20.66
N SER A 723 -10.78 -48.46 -20.00
CA SER A 723 -10.44 -47.14 -20.56
C SER A 723 -9.16 -46.51 -20.00
N SER A 724 -8.13 -46.45 -20.83
CA SER A 724 -7.16 -45.35 -20.87
C SER A 724 -7.45 -44.59 -22.17
N PRO A 725 -7.65 -43.24 -22.20
CA PRO A 725 -6.66 -42.23 -21.76
C PRO A 725 -7.19 -40.96 -21.03
N ILE A 726 -6.49 -40.55 -19.94
CA ILE A 726 -6.32 -39.19 -19.33
C ILE A 726 -7.59 -38.48 -18.73
N PRO A 727 -7.46 -37.45 -17.86
CA PRO A 727 -7.32 -37.53 -16.40
C PRO A 727 -8.49 -36.86 -15.64
N SER A 728 -8.41 -36.94 -14.30
CA SER A 728 -9.12 -36.13 -13.30
C SER A 728 -10.40 -36.73 -12.69
N SER A 729 -10.20 -37.35 -11.54
CA SER A 729 -11.21 -37.43 -10.48
C SER A 729 -10.49 -37.39 -9.11
N PRO A 730 -11.03 -36.69 -8.10
CA PRO A 730 -10.28 -36.11 -6.97
C PRO A 730 -9.73 -37.13 -5.96
N ALA A 731 -10.07 -38.40 -6.11
CA ALA A 731 -9.48 -39.48 -5.33
C ALA A 731 -7.98 -39.65 -5.62
N SER A 732 -7.52 -39.40 -6.85
CA SER A 732 -6.08 -39.49 -7.19
C SER A 732 -5.26 -38.40 -6.51
N ARG A 733 -5.78 -37.17 -6.43
CA ARG A 733 -5.11 -36.07 -5.72
C ARG A 733 -5.07 -36.33 -4.23
N LEU A 734 -6.18 -36.77 -3.63
CA LEU A 734 -6.19 -37.14 -2.21
C LEU A 734 -5.29 -38.36 -1.93
N GLN A 735 -5.14 -39.28 -2.88
CA GLN A 735 -4.26 -40.44 -2.71
C GLN A 735 -2.79 -40.10 -2.95
N GLU A 736 -2.48 -39.17 -3.85
CA GLU A 736 -1.14 -38.55 -3.99
C GLU A 736 -0.81 -37.67 -2.79
N GLU A 737 -1.73 -36.88 -2.29
CA GLU A 737 -1.58 -36.10 -1.06
C GLU A 737 -1.42 -37.03 0.13
N LEU A 738 -2.17 -38.13 0.24
CA LEU A 738 -1.95 -39.13 1.29
C LEU A 738 -0.61 -39.85 1.12
N ARG A 739 -0.13 -40.08 -0.11
CA ARG A 739 1.21 -40.63 -0.37
C ARG A 739 2.30 -39.63 -0.03
N ASN A 740 2.10 -38.36 -0.34
CA ASN A 740 3.01 -37.26 -0.05
C ASN A 740 3.04 -36.97 1.44
N LEU A 741 1.90 -36.96 2.13
CA LEU A 741 1.79 -36.85 3.58
C LEU A 741 2.37 -38.07 4.28
N ARG A 742 2.19 -39.29 3.75
CA ARG A 742 2.89 -40.48 4.26
C ARG A 742 4.39 -40.40 4.04
N ALA A 743 4.84 -39.91 2.88
CA ALA A 743 6.26 -39.72 2.59
C ALA A 743 6.88 -38.65 3.50
N GLN A 744 6.22 -37.51 3.66
CA GLN A 744 6.59 -36.43 4.59
C GLN A 744 6.56 -36.91 6.04
N ASN A 745 5.62 -37.77 6.43
CA ASN A 745 5.56 -38.34 7.76
C ASN A 745 6.70 -39.36 7.99
N ILE A 746 7.05 -40.15 6.98
CA ILE A 746 8.23 -41.03 7.00
C ILE A 746 9.51 -40.20 7.07
N GLU A 747 9.61 -39.09 6.32
CA GLU A 747 10.73 -38.16 6.37
C GLU A 747 10.83 -37.44 7.71
N ALA A 748 9.71 -36.99 8.28
CA ALA A 748 9.65 -36.43 9.62
C ALA A 748 10.02 -37.47 10.69
N HIS A 749 9.64 -38.75 10.51
CA HIS A 749 10.08 -39.83 11.38
C HIS A 749 11.56 -40.18 11.21
N LYS A 750 12.11 -40.10 10.00
CA LYS A 750 13.55 -40.22 9.74
C LYS A 750 14.31 -39.06 10.38
N ALA A 751 13.86 -37.83 10.17
CA ALA A 751 14.40 -36.63 10.79
C ALA A 751 14.29 -36.68 12.32
N LEU A 752 13.18 -37.18 12.87
CA LEU A 752 13.05 -37.41 14.32
C LEU A 752 13.96 -38.52 14.83
N LYS A 753 14.18 -39.60 14.05
CA LYS A 753 15.14 -40.64 14.40
C LYS A 753 16.57 -40.11 14.34
N GLU A 754 16.90 -39.31 13.34
CA GLU A 754 18.20 -38.64 13.21
C GLU A 754 18.40 -37.59 14.30
N LEU A 755 17.38 -36.81 14.64
CA LEU A 755 17.41 -35.87 15.75
C LEU A 755 17.51 -36.60 17.09
N LYS A 756 16.83 -37.75 17.26
CA LYS A 756 16.98 -38.60 18.46
C LYS A 756 18.36 -39.28 18.50
N ALA A 757 18.92 -39.67 17.37
CA ALA A 757 20.28 -40.20 17.28
C ALA A 757 21.30 -39.11 17.62
N LYS A 758 21.14 -37.90 17.05
CA LYS A 758 21.93 -36.71 17.40
C LYS A 758 21.72 -36.30 18.86
N ASN A 759 20.52 -36.43 19.41
CA ASN A 759 20.28 -36.14 20.84
C ASN A 759 20.93 -37.20 21.71
N ARG A 760 20.92 -38.47 21.31
CA ARG A 760 21.66 -39.55 21.99
C ARG A 760 23.17 -39.39 21.85
N GLU A 761 23.67 -38.92 20.71
CA GLU A 761 25.07 -38.58 20.51
C GLU A 761 25.47 -37.35 21.31
N LEU A 762 24.60 -36.34 21.40
CA LEU A 762 24.80 -35.16 22.25
C LEU A 762 24.68 -35.51 23.73
N GLU A 763 23.78 -36.41 24.12
CA GLU A 763 23.70 -36.97 25.46
C GLU A 763 24.94 -37.80 25.75
N GLN A 764 25.40 -38.65 24.84
CA GLN A 764 26.67 -39.38 24.96
C GLN A 764 27.88 -38.43 24.97
N GLN A 765 27.83 -37.30 24.26
CA GLN A 765 28.84 -36.23 24.34
C GLN A 765 28.73 -35.46 25.65
N ARG A 766 27.55 -35.34 26.26
CA ARG A 766 27.37 -34.75 27.60
C ARG A 766 27.73 -35.72 28.71
N TYR A 767 27.52 -37.02 28.50
CA TYR A 767 27.96 -38.08 29.40
C TYR A 767 29.46 -38.27 29.30
N SER A 768 30.05 -38.29 28.10
CA SER A 768 31.51 -38.26 27.94
C SER A 768 32.11 -36.92 28.34
N ALA A 769 31.44 -35.77 28.18
CA ALA A 769 31.90 -34.51 28.76
C ALA A 769 31.73 -34.46 30.28
N ASN A 770 30.77 -35.20 30.86
CA ASN A 770 30.60 -35.36 32.30
C ASN A 770 31.56 -36.40 32.89
N GLU A 771 31.87 -37.47 32.16
CA GLU A 771 32.94 -38.43 32.48
C GLU A 771 34.29 -37.75 32.27
N GLU A 772 34.48 -36.93 31.25
CA GLU A 772 35.61 -36.01 31.12
C GLU A 772 35.58 -34.99 32.25
N SER A 773 34.44 -34.50 32.75
CA SER A 773 34.36 -33.58 33.90
C SER A 773 34.62 -34.27 35.25
N GLN A 774 34.27 -35.55 35.39
CA GLN A 774 34.60 -36.39 36.54
C GLN A 774 36.07 -36.79 36.48
N ASN A 775 36.58 -37.12 35.29
CA ASN A 775 37.99 -37.26 35.00
C ASN A 775 38.70 -35.92 35.17
N PHE A 776 38.11 -34.76 34.88
CA PHE A 776 38.66 -33.43 35.16
C PHE A 776 38.60 -33.14 36.65
N SER A 777 37.68 -33.71 37.44
CA SER A 777 37.72 -33.62 38.90
C SER A 777 38.82 -34.51 39.49
N GLU A 778 39.02 -35.72 38.94
CA GLU A 778 40.13 -36.61 39.31
C GLU A 778 41.49 -36.15 38.74
N VAL A 779 41.48 -35.36 37.67
CA VAL A 779 42.65 -34.77 36.99
C VAL A 779 42.90 -33.33 37.46
N LEU A 780 41.95 -32.63 38.07
CA LEU A 780 42.19 -31.36 38.78
C LEU A 780 43.06 -31.60 40.02
N ASP A 781 42.99 -32.80 40.61
CA ASP A 781 43.91 -33.24 41.66
C ASP A 781 45.28 -33.68 41.11
N LEU A 782 45.45 -33.81 39.78
CA LEU A 782 46.68 -34.30 39.15
C LEU A 782 47.28 -33.43 38.01
N SER A 783 46.68 -32.31 37.59
CA SER A 783 47.16 -31.55 36.41
C SER A 783 47.27 -30.04 36.63
N THR A 784 48.45 -29.63 37.07
CA THR A 784 48.97 -28.26 36.94
C THR A 784 49.41 -27.91 35.49
N LEU A 785 48.81 -28.51 34.44
CA LEU A 785 49.42 -28.52 33.10
C LEU A 785 48.63 -28.03 31.87
N ASP A 786 47.37 -27.56 31.93
CA ASP A 786 46.72 -27.01 30.70
C ASP A 786 46.13 -25.59 30.83
N PRO A 787 46.95 -24.56 31.13
CA PRO A 787 46.54 -23.15 30.98
C PRO A 787 46.24 -22.77 29.53
N GLU A 788 46.85 -23.47 28.56
CA GLU A 788 46.75 -23.17 27.13
C GLU A 788 45.36 -23.46 26.54
N SER A 789 44.69 -24.52 27.01
CA SER A 789 43.34 -24.88 26.56
C SER A 789 42.28 -23.88 27.04
N ILE A 790 42.44 -23.36 28.26
CA ILE A 790 41.57 -22.32 28.83
C ILE A 790 41.84 -20.98 28.15
N ALA A 791 43.11 -20.61 27.94
CA ALA A 791 43.49 -19.42 27.18
C ALA A 791 42.94 -19.45 25.74
N ALA A 792 42.97 -20.60 25.07
CA ALA A 792 42.41 -20.75 23.73
C ALA A 792 40.87 -20.60 23.70
N LYS A 793 40.16 -21.09 24.72
CA LYS A 793 38.70 -20.89 24.84
C LYS A 793 38.35 -19.44 25.17
N LEU A 794 39.14 -18.77 26.01
CA LEU A 794 38.97 -17.34 26.31
C LEU A 794 39.24 -16.47 25.08
N SER A 795 40.33 -16.72 24.35
CA SER A 795 40.65 -16.02 23.11
C SER A 795 39.55 -16.17 22.04
N LYS A 796 38.95 -17.36 21.92
CA LYS A 796 37.80 -17.57 21.02
C LYS A 796 36.56 -16.76 21.44
N ARG A 797 36.31 -16.63 22.75
CA ARG A 797 35.20 -15.80 23.27
C ARG A 797 35.49 -14.31 23.09
N GLU A 798 36.71 -13.87 23.35
CA GLU A 798 37.16 -12.49 23.13
C GLU A 798 37.08 -12.09 21.66
N ALA A 799 37.49 -12.96 20.73
CA ALA A 799 37.34 -12.74 19.29
C ALA A 799 35.86 -12.58 18.91
N ARG A 800 34.98 -13.42 19.47
CA ARG A 800 33.53 -13.33 19.20
C ARG A 800 32.91 -12.05 19.77
N ILE A 801 33.36 -11.60 20.94
CA ILE A 801 32.93 -10.32 21.52
C ILE A 801 33.38 -9.17 20.62
N HIS A 802 34.62 -9.19 20.15
CA HIS A 802 35.15 -8.16 19.26
C HIS A 802 34.40 -8.10 17.92
N GLU A 803 34.06 -9.25 17.32
CA GLU A 803 33.21 -9.30 16.13
C GLU A 803 31.85 -8.63 16.36
N LEU A 804 31.20 -8.92 17.50
CA LEU A 804 29.91 -8.32 17.85
C LEU A 804 30.03 -6.82 18.12
N GLU A 805 31.13 -6.37 18.71
CA GLU A 805 31.41 -4.94 18.91
C GLU A 805 31.59 -4.20 17.57
N VAL A 806 32.32 -4.80 16.63
CA VAL A 806 32.51 -4.26 15.28
C VAL A 806 31.17 -4.21 14.53
N ASP A 807 30.35 -5.26 14.60
CA ASP A 807 29.02 -5.28 14.01
C ASP A 807 28.10 -4.21 14.64
N LEU A 808 28.16 -4.01 15.97
CA LEU A 808 27.41 -2.96 16.64
C LEU A 808 27.88 -1.55 16.23
N GLN A 809 29.19 -1.34 16.07
CA GLN A 809 29.72 -0.08 15.55
C GLN A 809 29.28 0.15 14.09
N ARG A 810 29.29 -0.90 13.26
CA ARG A 810 28.79 -0.83 11.88
C ARG A 810 27.31 -0.45 11.84
N ILE A 811 26.47 -1.14 12.61
CA ILE A 811 25.02 -0.86 12.69
C ILE A 811 24.76 0.57 13.21
N ARG A 812 25.53 1.04 14.21
CA ARG A 812 25.45 2.43 14.69
C ARG A 812 25.87 3.43 13.61
N GLY A 813 26.92 3.13 12.85
CA GLY A 813 27.37 3.90 11.70
C GLY A 813 26.29 4.00 10.63
N GLU A 814 25.75 2.86 10.19
CA GLU A 814 24.65 2.77 9.22
C GLU A 814 23.43 3.57 9.70
N ARG A 815 23.00 3.41 10.96
CA ARG A 815 21.91 4.21 11.55
C ARG A 815 22.21 5.71 11.52
N SER A 816 23.44 6.13 11.81
CA SER A 816 23.83 7.55 11.76
C SER A 816 23.77 8.10 10.34
N THR A 817 24.17 7.32 9.34
CA THR A 817 24.09 7.72 7.92
C THR A 817 22.65 7.76 7.43
N ALA A 818 21.82 6.79 7.82
CA ALA A 818 20.38 6.79 7.54
C ALA A 818 19.68 8.03 8.14
N LEU A 819 20.02 8.40 9.39
CA LEU A 819 19.51 9.62 10.01
C LEU A 819 19.98 10.89 9.29
N LYS A 820 21.24 10.96 8.83
CA LYS A 820 21.72 12.10 8.02
C LYS A 820 20.97 12.19 6.70
N ASN A 821 20.73 11.06 6.03
CA ASN A 821 20.00 11.00 4.77
C ASN A 821 18.52 11.40 4.95
N LEU A 822 17.87 10.93 6.03
CA LEU A 822 16.51 11.34 6.38
C LEU A 822 16.43 12.85 6.63
N ASN A 823 17.35 13.39 7.45
CA ASN A 823 17.40 14.82 7.71
C ASN A 823 17.67 15.65 6.44
N ALA A 824 18.48 15.13 5.50
CA ALA A 824 18.71 15.79 4.20
C ALA A 824 17.46 15.75 3.31
N ALA A 825 16.73 14.63 3.31
CA ALA A 825 15.45 14.50 2.62
C ALA A 825 14.40 15.45 3.21
N ASP A 826 14.28 15.53 4.54
CA ASP A 826 13.38 16.46 5.23
C ASP A 826 13.69 17.92 4.89
N ARG A 827 14.98 18.30 4.82
CA ARG A 827 15.37 19.65 4.37
C ARG A 827 14.96 19.91 2.92
N ARG A 828 15.10 18.92 2.01
CA ARG A 828 14.65 19.05 0.62
C ARG A 828 13.13 19.19 0.53
N ILE A 829 12.38 18.40 1.31
CA ILE A 829 10.92 18.49 1.37
C ILE A 829 10.50 19.87 1.88
N ARG A 830 11.10 20.40 2.95
CA ARG A 830 10.82 21.76 3.43
C ARG A 830 11.15 22.82 2.39
N LEU A 831 12.30 22.72 1.73
CA LEU A 831 12.67 23.66 0.65
C LEU A 831 11.69 23.60 -0.53
N LEU A 832 11.18 22.42 -0.88
CA LEU A 832 10.15 22.27 -1.91
C LEU A 832 8.82 22.86 -1.43
N GLN A 833 8.41 22.56 -0.20
CA GLN A 833 7.21 23.13 0.43
C GLN A 833 7.26 24.66 0.51
N ASP A 834 8.43 25.27 0.71
CA ASP A 834 8.60 26.73 0.70
C ASP A 834 8.64 27.32 -0.72
N ARG A 835 9.10 26.54 -1.72
CA ARG A 835 9.19 26.98 -3.12
C ARG A 835 7.86 26.88 -3.86
N HIS A 836 7.05 25.86 -3.59
CA HIS A 836 5.73 25.69 -4.21
C HIS A 836 4.81 26.92 -4.07
N PRO A 837 4.57 27.50 -2.88
CA PRO A 837 3.71 28.67 -2.74
C PRO A 837 4.31 29.91 -3.43
N LYS A 838 5.64 30.07 -3.41
CA LYS A 838 6.32 31.17 -4.12
C LYS A 838 6.16 31.05 -5.64
N ALA A 839 6.36 29.86 -6.19
CA ALA A 839 6.16 29.60 -7.62
C ALA A 839 4.70 29.84 -8.04
N ILE A 840 3.72 29.39 -7.22
CA ILE A 840 2.30 29.67 -7.45
C ILE A 840 2.04 31.18 -7.41
N GLN A 841 2.58 31.90 -6.43
CA GLN A 841 2.40 33.34 -6.30
C GLN A 841 3.03 34.12 -7.46
N ASP A 842 4.19 33.70 -7.95
CA ASP A 842 4.85 34.31 -9.11
C ASP A 842 4.10 34.02 -10.41
N MET A 843 3.55 32.80 -10.58
CA MET A 843 2.65 32.48 -11.69
C MET A 843 1.38 33.34 -11.66
N LEU A 844 0.78 33.54 -10.47
CA LEU A 844 -0.38 34.42 -10.31
C LEU A 844 -0.04 35.87 -10.68
N LYS A 845 1.09 36.40 -10.22
CA LYS A 845 1.57 37.75 -10.60
C LYS A 845 1.82 37.87 -12.11
N GLN A 846 2.33 36.83 -12.75
CA GLN A 846 2.52 36.80 -14.20
C GLN A 846 1.18 36.82 -14.94
N LEU A 847 0.20 36.03 -14.49
CA LEU A 847 -1.15 36.03 -15.03
C LEU A 847 -1.84 37.40 -14.87
N GLU A 848 -1.70 38.07 -13.73
CA GLU A 848 -2.20 39.43 -13.52
C GLU A 848 -1.53 40.45 -14.44
N LYS A 849 -0.21 40.34 -14.64
CA LYS A 849 0.52 41.18 -15.61
C LYS A 849 0.05 40.93 -17.05
N GLN A 850 -0.23 39.68 -17.43
CA GLN A 850 -0.75 39.37 -18.76
C GLN A 850 -2.18 39.87 -18.95
N LYS A 851 -3.05 39.69 -17.95
CA LYS A 851 -4.43 40.22 -17.97
C LYS A 851 -4.43 41.75 -18.11
N SER A 852 -3.63 42.44 -17.30
CA SER A 852 -3.53 43.91 -17.40
C SER A 852 -2.93 44.41 -18.72
N ARG A 853 -2.04 43.65 -19.37
CA ARG A 853 -1.58 43.96 -20.74
C ARG A 853 -2.69 43.76 -21.76
N HIS A 854 -3.38 42.62 -21.70
CA HIS A 854 -4.49 42.31 -22.58
C HIS A 854 -5.63 43.33 -22.44
N ASP A 855 -5.97 43.75 -21.22
CA ASP A 855 -6.99 44.77 -20.98
C ASP A 855 -6.61 46.10 -21.64
N ARG A 856 -5.34 46.51 -21.58
CA ARG A 856 -4.85 47.73 -22.27
C ARG A 856 -4.89 47.59 -23.78
N GLU A 857 -4.52 46.42 -24.32
CA GLU A 857 -4.63 46.14 -25.75
C GLU A 857 -6.09 46.18 -26.21
N LEU A 858 -7.01 45.59 -25.44
CA LEU A 858 -8.44 45.66 -25.69
C LEU A 858 -8.96 47.10 -25.61
N GLU A 859 -8.48 47.92 -24.69
CA GLU A 859 -8.82 49.35 -24.62
C GLU A 859 -8.35 50.11 -25.88
N VAL A 860 -7.12 49.88 -26.33
CA VAL A 860 -6.59 50.48 -27.57
C VAL A 860 -7.40 50.04 -28.78
N LEU A 861 -7.66 48.74 -28.93
CA LEU A 861 -8.47 48.20 -30.03
C LEU A 861 -9.91 48.75 -30.00
N ARG A 862 -10.50 48.94 -28.80
CA ARG A 862 -11.80 49.61 -28.66
C ARG A 862 -11.75 51.06 -29.11
N MET A 863 -10.70 51.79 -28.78
CA MET A 863 -10.52 53.17 -29.26
C MET A 863 -10.34 53.23 -30.78
N GLU A 864 -9.56 52.31 -31.36
CA GLU A 864 -9.39 52.20 -32.81
C GLU A 864 -10.69 51.83 -33.53
N LEU A 865 -11.47 50.90 -32.99
CA LEU A 865 -12.79 50.55 -33.51
C LEU A 865 -13.74 51.75 -33.47
N LEU A 866 -13.78 52.48 -32.36
CA LEU A 866 -14.57 53.71 -32.24
C LEU A 866 -14.13 54.77 -33.25
N TRP A 867 -12.83 54.97 -33.43
CA TRP A 867 -12.30 55.90 -34.40
C TRP A 867 -12.67 55.51 -35.84
N ASN A 868 -12.54 54.23 -36.18
CA ASN A 868 -12.92 53.71 -37.50
C ASN A 868 -14.43 53.84 -37.74
N GLN A 869 -15.26 53.58 -36.73
CA GLN A 869 -16.72 53.80 -36.82
C GLN A 869 -17.04 55.28 -37.09
N VAL A 870 -16.42 56.22 -36.38
CA VAL A 870 -16.61 57.66 -36.62
C VAL A 870 -16.14 58.05 -38.03
N ARG A 871 -15.01 57.50 -38.49
CA ARG A 871 -14.49 57.74 -39.84
C ARG A 871 -15.43 57.22 -40.92
N LEU A 872 -16.00 56.03 -40.72
CA LEU A 872 -17.00 55.44 -41.61
C LEU A 872 -18.26 56.32 -41.67
N ILE A 873 -18.80 56.73 -40.52
CA ILE A 873 -19.97 57.62 -40.44
C ILE A 873 -19.72 58.92 -41.20
N ARG A 874 -18.54 59.53 -41.03
CA ARG A 874 -18.17 60.76 -41.73
C ARG A 874 -18.04 60.53 -43.24
N ALA A 875 -17.45 59.42 -43.67
CA ALA A 875 -17.35 59.07 -45.09
C ALA A 875 -18.72 58.80 -45.73
N GLU A 876 -19.63 58.15 -45.00
CA GLU A 876 -21.01 57.98 -45.45
C GLU A 876 -21.75 59.31 -45.56
N GLN A 877 -21.57 60.21 -44.58
CA GLN A 877 -22.12 61.57 -44.65
C GLN A 877 -21.59 62.31 -45.87
N PHE A 878 -20.28 62.29 -46.12
CA PHE A 878 -19.69 62.89 -47.32
C PHE A 878 -20.25 62.31 -48.63
N ARG A 879 -20.48 60.99 -48.70
CA ARG A 879 -21.12 60.36 -49.87
C ARG A 879 -22.56 60.82 -50.06
N ARG A 880 -23.33 60.92 -48.97
CA ARG A 880 -24.71 61.44 -48.99
C ARG A 880 -24.73 62.91 -49.44
N ASP A 881 -23.83 63.74 -48.92
CA ASP A 881 -23.71 65.14 -49.29
C ASP A 881 -23.32 65.30 -50.77
N LEU A 882 -22.36 64.51 -51.26
CA LEU A 882 -21.97 64.50 -52.68
C LEU A 882 -23.13 64.07 -53.60
N ALA A 883 -23.89 63.05 -53.22
CA ALA A 883 -25.07 62.63 -53.96
C ALA A 883 -26.11 63.77 -54.02
N TRP A 884 -26.38 64.41 -52.88
CA TRP A 884 -27.27 65.57 -52.81
C TRP A 884 -26.79 66.74 -53.67
N TYR A 885 -25.49 67.09 -53.64
CA TYR A 885 -24.93 68.14 -54.48
C TYR A 885 -25.02 67.82 -55.98
N LYS A 886 -24.85 66.55 -56.36
CA LYS A 886 -25.05 66.10 -57.75
C LYS A 886 -26.50 66.28 -58.16
N GLU A 887 -27.45 65.85 -57.34
CA GLU A 887 -28.88 66.03 -57.61
C GLU A 887 -29.25 67.51 -57.73
N VAL A 888 -28.82 68.36 -56.78
CA VAL A 888 -29.08 69.80 -56.81
C VAL A 888 -28.46 70.47 -58.05
N SER A 889 -27.24 70.09 -58.42
CA SER A 889 -26.60 70.60 -59.64
C SER A 889 -27.35 70.16 -60.90
N GLN A 890 -27.83 68.91 -60.96
CA GLN A 890 -28.66 68.42 -62.06
C GLN A 890 -30.00 69.15 -62.14
N TYR A 891 -30.67 69.40 -61.02
CA TYR A 891 -31.90 70.19 -60.98
C TYR A 891 -31.67 71.63 -61.45
N ARG A 892 -30.56 72.28 -61.02
CA ARG A 892 -30.21 73.63 -61.49
C ARG A 892 -29.94 73.67 -62.99
N GLU A 893 -29.27 72.66 -63.52
CA GLU A 893 -28.99 72.57 -64.95
C GLU A 893 -30.27 72.27 -65.76
N GLN A 894 -31.14 71.39 -65.27
CA GLN A 894 -32.47 71.18 -65.86
C GLN A 894 -33.30 72.46 -65.86
N GLU A 895 -33.27 73.26 -64.80
CA GLU A 895 -34.00 74.52 -64.73
C GLU A 895 -33.41 75.59 -65.68
N ARG A 896 -32.09 75.61 -65.86
CA ARG A 896 -31.43 76.41 -66.92
C ARG A 896 -31.88 75.98 -68.30
N ILE A 897 -31.90 74.67 -68.58
CA ILE A 897 -32.38 74.15 -69.85
C ILE A 897 -33.84 74.54 -70.07
N ARG A 898 -34.72 74.34 -69.08
CA ARG A 898 -36.14 74.76 -69.18
C ARG A 898 -36.30 76.25 -69.43
N THR A 899 -35.57 77.10 -68.72
CA THR A 899 -35.63 78.56 -68.93
C THR A 899 -35.12 78.96 -70.31
N THR A 900 -34.05 78.33 -70.80
CA THR A 900 -33.55 78.54 -72.17
C THR A 900 -34.52 78.02 -73.24
N CYS A 901 -35.11 76.84 -73.06
CA CYS A 901 -36.14 76.31 -73.95
C CYS A 901 -37.37 77.22 -73.97
N ALA A 902 -37.86 77.65 -72.80
CA ALA A 902 -38.96 78.61 -72.70
C ALA A 902 -38.61 79.95 -73.37
N GLN A 903 -37.35 80.39 -73.33
CA GLN A 903 -36.89 81.59 -74.01
C GLN A 903 -36.82 81.39 -75.54
N ILE A 904 -36.38 80.22 -76.01
CA ILE A 904 -36.38 79.85 -77.43
C ILE A 904 -37.83 79.72 -77.93
N GLU A 905 -38.72 79.10 -77.16
CA GLU A 905 -40.16 79.03 -77.48
C GLU A 905 -40.76 80.43 -77.58
N ARG A 906 -40.44 81.34 -76.65
CA ARG A 906 -40.87 82.74 -76.76
C ARG A 906 -40.31 83.41 -78.01
N GLN A 907 -39.05 83.17 -78.38
CA GLN A 907 -38.46 83.68 -79.62
C GLN A 907 -39.12 83.08 -80.87
N MET A 908 -39.43 81.79 -80.86
CA MET A 908 -40.15 81.12 -81.95
C MET A 908 -41.58 81.68 -82.07
N ILE A 909 -42.32 81.83 -80.98
CA ILE A 909 -43.67 82.41 -81.00
C ILE A 909 -43.65 83.86 -81.47
N ALA A 910 -42.65 84.66 -81.06
CA ALA A 910 -42.44 86.02 -81.56
C ALA A 910 -42.14 86.04 -83.07
N ASN A 911 -41.32 85.11 -83.57
CA ASN A 911 -41.04 84.95 -85.01
C ASN A 911 -42.25 84.48 -85.82
N MET A 912 -43.21 83.79 -85.17
CA MET A 912 -44.49 83.41 -85.77
C MET A 912 -45.52 84.56 -85.77
N GLY A 913 -45.12 85.78 -85.43
CA GLY A 913 -45.95 86.98 -85.50
C GLY A 913 -47.03 87.09 -84.42
N ILE A 914 -47.02 86.17 -83.44
CA ILE A 914 -47.90 86.25 -82.26
C ILE A 914 -47.14 87.01 -81.18
N VAL A 915 -47.52 88.27 -80.96
CA VAL A 915 -47.03 89.06 -79.83
C VAL A 915 -47.57 88.45 -78.55
N VAL A 916 -46.80 87.57 -77.92
CA VAL A 916 -47.03 87.16 -76.54
C VAL A 916 -46.72 88.39 -75.69
N SER A 917 -47.78 89.08 -75.27
CA SER A 917 -47.68 90.19 -74.32
C SER A 917 -46.86 89.71 -73.12
N GLU A 918 -45.76 90.40 -72.82
CA GLU A 918 -45.07 90.28 -71.55
C GLU A 918 -46.02 90.82 -70.47
N ALA A 919 -46.98 90.00 -70.06
CA ALA A 919 -47.53 90.11 -68.73
C ALA A 919 -46.40 89.68 -67.79
N THR A 920 -45.44 90.58 -67.55
CA THR A 920 -44.83 90.63 -66.23
C THR A 920 -46.02 90.84 -65.30
N GLU A 921 -46.51 89.77 -64.69
CA GLU A 921 -47.45 89.85 -63.57
C GLU A 921 -46.68 90.54 -62.44
N GLN A 922 -46.55 91.86 -62.56
CA GLN A 922 -46.15 92.71 -61.47
C GLN A 922 -47.32 92.66 -60.50
N LEU A 923 -47.27 91.67 -59.61
CA LEU A 923 -48.18 91.53 -58.49
C LEU A 923 -48.40 92.92 -57.90
N SER A 924 -49.67 93.33 -57.77
CA SER A 924 -49.98 94.63 -57.19
C SER A 924 -49.36 94.73 -55.79
N PRO A 925 -49.04 95.92 -55.26
CA PRO A 925 -48.45 96.06 -53.92
C PRO A 925 -49.23 95.29 -52.84
N ILE A 926 -50.56 95.19 -52.99
CA ILE A 926 -51.45 94.41 -52.11
C ILE A 926 -51.24 92.90 -52.28
N GLN A 927 -51.04 92.41 -53.51
CA GLN A 927 -50.73 91.00 -53.77
C GLN A 927 -49.31 90.64 -53.29
N LYS A 928 -48.32 91.53 -53.44
CA LYS A 928 -46.97 91.36 -52.87
C LYS A 928 -47.01 91.32 -51.34
N PHE A 929 -47.83 92.18 -50.72
CA PHE A 929 -48.01 92.17 -49.27
C PHE A 929 -48.75 90.91 -48.79
N ARG A 930 -49.79 90.45 -49.50
CA ARG A 930 -50.46 89.17 -49.22
C ARG A 930 -49.55 87.96 -49.40
N ALA A 931 -48.72 87.94 -50.43
CA ALA A 931 -47.71 86.91 -50.65
C ALA A 931 -46.62 86.95 -49.55
N GLY A 932 -46.20 88.15 -49.14
CA GLY A 932 -45.29 88.33 -48.00
C GLY A 932 -45.89 87.81 -46.69
N ILE A 933 -47.17 88.09 -46.42
CA ILE A 933 -47.89 87.57 -45.26
C ILE A 933 -48.05 86.05 -45.34
N SER A 934 -48.39 85.48 -46.49
CA SER A 934 -48.53 84.02 -46.63
C SER A 934 -47.19 83.30 -46.47
N VAL A 935 -46.09 83.87 -46.97
CA VAL A 935 -44.73 83.37 -46.73
C VAL A 935 -44.34 83.50 -45.26
N ALA A 936 -44.63 84.62 -44.60
CA ALA A 936 -44.36 84.79 -43.17
C ALA A 936 -45.19 83.82 -42.31
N LEU A 937 -46.46 83.60 -42.65
CA LEU A 937 -47.32 82.60 -42.01
C LEU A 937 -46.82 81.18 -42.26
N PHE A 938 -46.34 80.87 -43.47
CA PHE A 938 -45.71 79.58 -43.77
C PHE A 938 -44.45 79.39 -42.95
N ILE A 939 -43.55 80.38 -42.87
CA ILE A 939 -42.34 80.31 -42.05
C ILE A 939 -42.69 80.12 -40.57
N ALA A 940 -43.70 80.84 -40.07
CA ALA A 940 -44.16 80.68 -38.69
C ALA A 940 -44.75 79.29 -38.42
N ARG A 941 -45.54 78.74 -39.36
CA ARG A 941 -46.08 77.37 -39.29
C ARG A 941 -44.97 76.33 -39.39
N ALA A 942 -44.03 76.47 -40.31
CA ALA A 942 -42.87 75.58 -40.45
C ALA A 942 -42.01 75.59 -39.18
N LYS A 943 -41.79 76.76 -38.57
CA LYS A 943 -41.11 76.87 -37.27
C LYS A 943 -41.87 76.14 -36.16
N ARG A 944 -43.21 76.28 -36.07
CA ARG A 944 -44.00 75.50 -35.10
C ARG A 944 -43.91 73.99 -35.35
N VAL A 945 -44.08 73.55 -36.59
CA VAL A 945 -43.98 72.13 -36.97
C VAL A 945 -42.59 71.57 -36.66
N THR A 946 -41.51 72.33 -36.89
CA THR A 946 -40.16 71.86 -36.50
C THR A 946 -39.97 71.74 -34.99
N ILE A 947 -40.61 72.61 -34.18
CA ILE A 947 -40.58 72.51 -32.72
C ILE A 947 -41.41 71.29 -32.26
N GLU A 948 -42.59 71.09 -32.83
CA GLU A 948 -43.44 69.93 -32.55
C GLU A 948 -42.78 68.62 -32.99
N TRP A 949 -42.11 68.60 -34.15
CA TRP A 949 -41.35 67.46 -34.62
C TRP A 949 -40.16 67.14 -33.71
N LYS A 950 -39.44 68.15 -33.20
CA LYS A 950 -38.39 67.93 -32.19
C LYS A 950 -38.94 67.30 -30.90
N LYS A 951 -40.10 67.77 -30.42
CA LYS A 951 -40.77 67.17 -29.26
C LYS A 951 -41.21 65.73 -29.54
N ASN A 952 -41.83 65.47 -30.70
CA ASN A 952 -42.23 64.11 -31.08
C ASN A 952 -41.04 63.17 -31.32
N SER A 953 -39.92 63.68 -31.84
CA SER A 953 -38.68 62.91 -31.99
C SER A 953 -38.11 62.52 -30.63
N GLN A 954 -38.12 63.44 -29.66
CA GLN A 954 -37.68 63.13 -28.28
C GLN A 954 -38.58 62.06 -27.64
N ILE A 955 -39.89 62.13 -27.84
CA ILE A 955 -40.83 61.09 -27.38
C ILE A 955 -40.53 59.75 -28.07
N GLY A 956 -40.29 59.75 -29.40
CA GLY A 956 -39.90 58.56 -30.15
C GLY A 956 -38.59 57.94 -29.64
N ASP A 957 -37.60 58.75 -29.29
CA ASP A 957 -36.35 58.28 -28.71
C ASP A 957 -36.52 57.73 -27.29
N LEU A 958 -37.40 58.32 -26.48
CA LEU A 958 -37.76 57.79 -25.17
C LEU A 958 -38.47 56.44 -25.28
N VAL A 959 -39.39 56.28 -26.24
CA VAL A 959 -40.05 54.99 -26.51
C VAL A 959 -39.05 53.94 -26.99
N LYS A 960 -38.09 54.30 -27.85
CA LYS A 960 -37.01 53.39 -28.28
C LYS A 960 -36.13 52.96 -27.10
N ARG A 961 -35.79 53.87 -26.18
CA ARG A 961 -35.06 53.53 -24.94
C ARG A 961 -35.88 52.62 -24.04
N ALA A 962 -37.16 52.95 -23.81
CA ALA A 962 -38.06 52.10 -23.03
C ALA A 962 -38.20 50.69 -23.64
N LYS A 963 -38.27 50.58 -24.97
CA LYS A 963 -38.27 49.29 -25.67
C LYS A 963 -36.95 48.53 -25.45
N LYS A 964 -35.80 49.18 -25.55
CA LYS A 964 -34.49 48.56 -25.23
C LYS A 964 -34.43 48.09 -23.76
N ASP A 965 -34.96 48.87 -22.84
CA ASP A 965 -34.98 48.52 -21.41
C ASP A 965 -35.95 47.37 -21.12
N GLN A 966 -37.09 47.29 -21.81
CA GLN A 966 -37.99 46.13 -21.79
C GLN A 966 -37.30 44.86 -22.31
N HIS A 967 -36.55 44.94 -23.43
CA HIS A 967 -35.78 43.79 -23.93
C HIS A 967 -34.69 43.36 -22.95
N ARG A 968 -34.02 44.31 -22.29
CA ARG A 968 -33.07 44.01 -21.22
C ARG A 968 -33.72 43.37 -20.00
N LYS A 969 -34.94 43.78 -19.64
CA LYS A 969 -35.71 43.18 -18.55
C LYS A 969 -36.19 41.76 -18.91
N HIS A 970 -36.69 41.53 -20.12
CA HIS A 970 -37.02 40.18 -20.59
C HIS A 970 -35.80 39.26 -20.66
N GLY A 971 -34.64 39.77 -21.09
CA GLY A 971 -33.40 39.01 -21.07
C GLY A 971 -32.93 38.60 -19.66
N ARG A 972 -33.23 39.41 -18.63
CA ARG A 972 -32.92 39.07 -17.23
C ARG A 972 -33.94 38.12 -16.59
N VAL A 973 -35.18 38.08 -17.07
CA VAL A 973 -36.21 37.15 -16.59
C VAL A 973 -35.99 35.74 -17.15
N LEU A 974 -35.36 35.61 -18.32
CA LEU A 974 -34.93 34.32 -18.89
C LEU A 974 -33.64 33.74 -18.26
N GLN A 975 -33.00 34.46 -17.34
CA GLN A 975 -31.77 34.06 -16.64
C GLN A 975 -31.98 33.88 -15.11
N ARG A 976 -33.22 33.77 -14.66
CA ARG A 976 -33.56 33.36 -13.29
C ARG A 976 -34.28 32.03 -13.30
#